data_AF-A0A8C7W6P8-F1
#
_entry.id   AF-A0A8C7W6P8-F1
#
_cell.length_a   1.000
_cell.length_b   1.000
_cell.length_c   1.000
_cell.angle_alpha   90.00
_cell.angle_beta   90.00
_cell.angle_gamma   90.00
#
_symmetry.space_group_name_H-M   'P 1'
#
loop_
_entity.id
_entity.type
_entity.pdbx_description
1 polymer ?
#
loop_
_entity_poly.entity_id
_entity_poly.type
_entity_poly.pdbx_seq_one_letter_code
_entity_poly.pdbx_strand_id
1 'polypeptide(L)'
;LSLPKDRWMLFTMVDSQYYLPNDVGISALDCTEAFRLLSPREQLYAHYLSRSAWYGGLAVLLQTSPESASIFVLLQRLFRKQPPAQLGNVATAAGLSPEEYQAFLVYAAGLYANMGNYKSFGDTKFIPNLPKENLKALVWQSQAFQDSPSEMEALWDSCSTLLYSLEDKQKQLGLGDKGITTYFSGNCCLEDAELAQKFLDSKNLSAYNTRLFKKKSEGKSCYEVRLASAVQEGESDYFLFLKDRVFTVSRGDYDHLMKKVSENLEKAKDHAANENQKRMLEEYSRSFTFGSVEAHKEGSRFWIKDKGPIVESYIGFIESYRDPFGSRGEFEGFVAVVNKAMSERFAKLVSSAEVLLPELPWPKDFEKDRFLLPDFTSLDVLTFAGSGIPAGINIPNYDDIRQSEGFKNVSLGNVLAVAYATQKDKLTFLDEEDKVINFLTMKSDEKGTFNFEQDNVRNPETGEKITTWYKGNETWDSKFSTISCSYEECRAECVGLYLCLNKHVLSIFGHEGEDAEEVVYVNWLNMVRAGLLGLEFYTSESKSWRQAHMQARFVILRVLLEAGEGLVTLKESTGKDGRPDALITLDRSKIHTVGKGAIERFLCKLQVLKSTADVEGGRALYEGYSAVSDGGSHNFLCLRETVLQRKEARKMFVQANTRVKGDSVELVEYQGSAAGLICSFTERFADDAEEVEAHLLELNKRDAPCWF
;
A
#
# COMPACT_ATOMS: atom_id res chain seq x y z
N LEU A 1 -10.74 -60.92 -14.25
CA LEU A 1 -11.56 -59.85 -14.84
C LEU A 1 -11.36 -58.60 -14.00
N SER A 2 -10.67 -57.64 -14.61
CA SER A 2 -10.21 -56.37 -14.07
C SER A 2 -11.35 -55.45 -13.63
N LEU A 3 -11.27 -54.93 -12.41
CA LEU A 3 -12.02 -53.75 -11.99
C LEU A 3 -11.18 -52.49 -12.28
N PRO A 4 -11.78 -51.38 -12.75
CA PRO A 4 -11.03 -50.23 -13.25
C PRO A 4 -10.34 -49.46 -12.11
N LYS A 5 -9.09 -49.08 -12.39
CA LYS A 5 -8.31 -48.08 -11.66
C LYS A 5 -8.84 -46.69 -12.01
N ASP A 6 -9.80 -46.18 -11.26
CA ASP A 6 -10.14 -44.75 -11.26
C ASP A 6 -10.47 -44.30 -9.84
N ARG A 7 -9.47 -44.42 -8.95
CA ARG A 7 -9.44 -43.67 -7.71
C ARG A 7 -8.61 -42.42 -7.99
N TRP A 8 -9.28 -41.42 -8.54
CA TRP A 8 -8.75 -40.07 -8.64
C TRP A 8 -8.26 -39.67 -7.25
N MET A 9 -6.95 -39.44 -7.15
CA MET A 9 -6.37 -38.77 -5.99
C MET A 9 -7.08 -37.43 -5.88
N LEU A 10 -7.87 -37.26 -4.81
CA LEU A 10 -8.26 -35.93 -4.36
C LEU A 10 -6.98 -35.24 -3.89
N PHE A 11 -6.22 -34.68 -4.83
CA PHE A 11 -5.53 -33.43 -4.54
C PHE A 11 -6.65 -32.46 -4.21
N THR A 12 -6.80 -32.12 -2.93
CA THR A 12 -7.55 -30.92 -2.55
C THR A 12 -6.88 -29.78 -3.29
N MET A 13 -7.46 -29.36 -4.42
CA MET A 13 -7.00 -28.17 -5.13
C MET A 13 -7.09 -27.03 -4.12
N VAL A 14 -5.93 -26.46 -3.78
CA VAL A 14 -5.88 -25.23 -2.99
C VAL A 14 -6.74 -24.21 -3.73
N ASP A 15 -7.57 -23.46 -3.03
CA ASP A 15 -8.36 -22.41 -3.66
C ASP A 15 -7.40 -21.41 -4.33
N SER A 16 -7.66 -21.12 -5.61
CA SER A 16 -6.95 -20.13 -6.45
C SER A 16 -6.73 -18.77 -5.79
N GLN A 17 -7.50 -18.45 -4.74
CA GLN A 17 -7.29 -17.26 -3.92
C GLN A 17 -5.95 -17.25 -3.17
N TYR A 18 -5.46 -18.40 -2.73
CA TYR A 18 -4.32 -18.52 -1.82
C TYR A 18 -3.04 -19.01 -2.49
N TYR A 19 -2.95 -18.95 -3.82
CA TYR A 19 -1.68 -19.09 -4.52
C TYR A 19 -1.58 -18.06 -5.66
N LEU A 20 -0.39 -17.97 -6.25
CA LEU A 20 -0.13 -17.18 -7.45
C LEU A 20 -0.04 -18.12 -8.65
N PRO A 21 -0.78 -17.88 -9.73
CA PRO A 21 -0.80 -18.78 -10.88
C PRO A 21 0.54 -18.73 -11.64
N ASN A 22 0.93 -19.84 -12.25
CA ASN A 22 2.24 -19.98 -12.91
C ASN A 22 2.45 -18.99 -14.06
N ASP A 23 1.36 -18.54 -14.68
CA ASP A 23 1.30 -17.60 -15.80
C ASP A 23 1.00 -16.15 -15.35
N VAL A 24 1.16 -15.84 -14.05
CA VAL A 24 1.03 -14.48 -13.52
C VAL A 24 1.90 -13.50 -14.32
N GLY A 25 1.34 -12.35 -14.66
CA GLY A 25 2.07 -11.32 -15.41
C GLY A 25 3.20 -10.73 -14.58
N ILE A 26 4.40 -10.64 -15.16
CA ILE A 26 5.56 -9.99 -14.54
C ILE A 26 6.16 -9.05 -15.58
N SER A 27 6.48 -7.83 -15.18
CA SER A 27 6.97 -6.80 -16.09
C SER A 27 8.14 -6.05 -15.46
N ALA A 28 9.15 -5.73 -16.25
CA ALA A 28 10.25 -4.88 -15.79
C ALA A 28 9.83 -3.41 -15.85
N LEU A 29 10.15 -2.64 -14.81
CA LEU A 29 10.01 -1.19 -14.84
C LEU A 29 11.18 -0.60 -15.63
N ASP A 30 10.85 0.09 -16.72
CA ASP A 30 11.84 0.82 -17.52
C ASP A 30 12.15 2.17 -16.88
N CYS A 31 13.42 2.38 -16.54
CA CYS A 31 13.95 3.65 -16.08
C CYS A 31 15.26 4.01 -16.78
N THR A 32 15.58 3.33 -17.89
CA THR A 32 16.92 3.37 -18.50
C THR A 32 17.24 4.73 -19.09
N GLU A 33 16.30 5.32 -19.83
CA GLU A 33 16.48 6.67 -20.38
C GLU A 33 16.54 7.71 -19.26
N ALA A 34 15.66 7.62 -18.26
CA ALA A 34 15.63 8.55 -17.15
C ALA A 34 16.94 8.52 -16.35
N PHE A 35 17.48 7.33 -16.07
CA PHE A 35 18.76 7.15 -15.37
C PHE A 35 19.96 7.65 -16.20
N ARG A 36 19.96 7.41 -17.52
CA ARG A 36 21.01 7.87 -18.44
C ARG A 36 21.17 9.39 -18.46
N LEU A 37 20.08 10.12 -18.23
CA LEU A 37 20.05 11.58 -18.20
C LEU A 37 20.57 12.20 -16.89
N LEU A 38 20.80 11.38 -15.86
CA LEU A 38 21.37 11.84 -14.59
C LEU A 38 22.86 12.15 -14.73
N SER A 39 23.31 13.24 -14.10
CA SER A 39 24.73 13.51 -13.89
C SER A 39 25.36 12.49 -12.92
N PRO A 40 26.70 12.32 -12.92
CA PRO A 40 27.36 11.38 -12.00
C PRO A 40 27.03 11.63 -10.51
N ARG A 41 26.87 12.90 -10.12
CA ARG A 41 26.46 13.27 -8.76
C ARG A 41 25.02 12.83 -8.45
N GLU A 42 24.10 13.06 -9.38
CA GLU A 42 22.69 12.64 -9.23
C GLU A 42 22.55 11.12 -9.24
N GLN A 43 23.40 10.40 -9.99
CA GLN A 43 23.45 8.95 -9.96
C GLN A 43 23.90 8.41 -8.60
N LEU A 44 24.93 9.01 -7.98
CA LEU A 44 25.37 8.66 -6.63
C LEU A 44 24.31 9.00 -5.57
N TYR A 45 23.66 10.16 -5.72
CA TYR A 45 22.53 10.55 -4.88
C TYR A 45 21.40 9.51 -4.95
N ALA A 46 20.95 9.18 -6.16
CA ALA A 46 19.93 8.18 -6.41
C ALA A 46 20.34 6.78 -5.89
N HIS A 47 21.61 6.39 -6.07
CA HIS A 47 22.13 5.11 -5.58
C HIS A 47 22.00 4.97 -4.06
N TYR A 48 22.50 5.93 -3.30
CA TYR A 48 22.47 5.84 -1.84
C TYR A 48 21.04 5.97 -1.29
N LEU A 49 20.18 6.77 -1.92
CA LEU A 49 18.76 6.78 -1.58
C LEU A 49 18.08 5.44 -1.88
N SER A 50 18.35 4.82 -3.04
CA SER A 50 17.83 3.49 -3.39
C SER A 50 18.29 2.44 -2.38
N ARG A 51 19.57 2.48 -1.96
CA ARG A 51 20.09 1.58 -0.92
C ARG A 51 19.36 1.78 0.40
N SER A 52 19.16 3.03 0.82
CA SER A 52 18.40 3.35 2.03
C SER A 52 16.97 2.81 1.98
N ALA A 53 16.26 3.04 0.86
CA ALA A 53 14.91 2.54 0.64
C ALA A 53 14.85 1.00 0.72
N TRP A 54 15.76 0.28 0.04
CA TRP A 54 15.77 -1.18 0.04
C TRP A 54 16.08 -1.80 1.40
N TYR A 55 17.00 -1.23 2.17
CA TYR A 55 17.25 -1.71 3.55
C TYR A 55 16.05 -1.52 4.44
N GLY A 56 15.42 -0.34 4.37
CA GLY A 56 14.22 -0.07 5.16
C GLY A 56 13.03 -0.94 4.72
N GLY A 57 12.89 -1.23 3.42
CA GLY A 57 11.87 -2.13 2.89
C GLY A 57 11.92 -3.56 3.47
N LEU A 58 13.07 -4.01 3.97
CA LEU A 58 13.16 -5.29 4.68
C LEU A 58 12.41 -5.30 6.01
N ALA A 59 12.16 -4.14 6.63
CA ALA A 59 11.34 -4.05 7.83
C ALA A 59 9.89 -4.51 7.57
N VAL A 60 9.41 -4.40 6.31
CA VAL A 60 8.06 -4.83 5.90
C VAL A 60 7.86 -6.33 6.07
N LEU A 61 8.93 -7.14 5.97
CA LEU A 61 8.88 -8.58 6.29
C LEU A 61 8.40 -8.79 7.74
N LEU A 62 8.89 -7.96 8.66
CA LEU A 62 8.56 -7.99 10.09
C LEU A 62 7.26 -7.24 10.43
N GLN A 63 6.71 -6.47 9.48
CA GLN A 63 5.39 -5.83 9.57
C GLN A 63 4.27 -6.66 8.91
N THR A 64 4.63 -7.72 8.16
CA THR A 64 3.67 -8.57 7.46
C THR A 64 3.25 -9.79 8.28
N SER A 65 4.15 -10.74 8.53
CA SER A 65 3.82 -12.00 9.24
C SER A 65 5.01 -12.57 10.01
N PRO A 66 4.78 -13.37 11.07
CA PRO A 66 5.87 -13.97 11.86
C PRO A 66 6.84 -14.82 11.04
N GLU A 67 6.39 -15.42 9.94
CA GLU A 67 7.21 -16.29 9.10
C GLU A 67 7.93 -15.57 7.95
N SER A 68 7.49 -14.37 7.55
CA SER A 68 7.97 -13.71 6.32
C SER A 68 9.48 -13.50 6.27
N ALA A 69 10.09 -13.06 7.37
CA ALA A 69 11.54 -12.87 7.46
C ALA A 69 12.31 -14.19 7.30
N SER A 70 11.88 -15.26 7.97
CA SER A 70 12.51 -16.58 7.83
C SER A 70 12.38 -17.14 6.42
N ILE A 71 11.23 -16.95 5.77
CA ILE A 71 11.05 -17.41 4.38
C ILE A 71 11.93 -16.62 3.42
N PHE A 72 12.01 -15.28 3.60
CA PHE A 72 12.92 -14.45 2.80
C PHE A 72 14.36 -14.94 2.90
N VAL A 73 14.86 -15.18 4.11
CA VAL A 73 16.23 -15.67 4.33
C VAL A 73 16.43 -17.07 3.72
N LEU A 74 15.44 -17.94 3.81
CA LEU A 74 15.50 -19.27 3.19
C LEU A 74 15.69 -19.16 1.66
N LEU A 75 14.88 -18.30 1.02
CA LEU A 75 14.96 -18.07 -0.43
C LEU A 75 16.26 -17.39 -0.83
N GLN A 76 16.72 -16.39 -0.08
CA GLN A 76 17.99 -15.71 -0.35
C GLN A 76 19.17 -16.68 -0.28
N ARG A 77 19.25 -17.54 0.75
CA ARG A 77 20.30 -18.56 0.87
C ARG A 77 20.28 -19.56 -0.29
N LEU A 78 19.10 -20.02 -0.70
CA LEU A 78 18.95 -20.91 -1.86
C LEU A 78 19.47 -20.25 -3.14
N PHE A 79 18.95 -19.06 -3.47
CA PHE A 79 19.23 -18.42 -4.75
C PHE A 79 20.62 -17.78 -4.84
N ARG A 80 21.22 -17.38 -3.70
CA ARG A 80 22.63 -16.94 -3.63
C ARG A 80 23.59 -18.05 -4.01
N LYS A 81 23.30 -19.28 -3.59
CA LYS A 81 24.13 -20.45 -3.92
C LYS A 81 23.85 -20.99 -5.32
N GLN A 82 22.60 -20.93 -5.76
CA GLN A 82 22.18 -21.44 -7.06
C GLN A 82 21.12 -20.53 -7.69
N PRO A 83 21.46 -19.76 -8.74
CA PRO A 83 20.48 -18.98 -9.50
C PRO A 83 19.36 -19.87 -10.07
N PRO A 84 18.19 -19.30 -10.45
CA PRO A 84 17.02 -20.07 -10.88
C PRO A 84 17.31 -21.16 -11.92
N ALA A 85 18.13 -20.89 -12.94
CA ALA A 85 18.47 -21.92 -13.94
C ALA A 85 19.24 -23.11 -13.33
N GLN A 86 20.15 -22.86 -12.38
CA GLN A 86 20.94 -23.92 -11.74
C GLN A 86 20.11 -24.71 -10.73
N LEU A 87 19.28 -24.01 -9.93
CA LEU A 87 18.39 -24.66 -8.98
C LEU A 87 17.30 -25.47 -9.69
N GLY A 88 16.91 -25.10 -10.92
CA GLY A 88 16.00 -25.89 -11.77
C GLY A 88 16.54 -27.27 -12.15
N ASN A 89 17.86 -27.39 -12.33
CA ASN A 89 18.50 -28.70 -12.55
C ASN A 89 18.40 -29.57 -11.28
N VAL A 90 18.57 -28.98 -10.10
CA VAL A 90 18.37 -29.68 -8.81
C VAL A 90 16.91 -30.08 -8.63
N ALA A 91 15.96 -29.22 -8.97
CA ALA A 91 14.54 -29.52 -8.90
C ALA A 91 14.16 -30.72 -9.78
N THR A 92 14.71 -30.78 -11.00
CA THR A 92 14.52 -31.92 -11.90
C THR A 92 15.11 -33.20 -11.32
N ALA A 93 16.33 -33.13 -10.76
CA ALA A 93 16.95 -34.27 -10.09
C ALA A 93 16.18 -34.73 -8.83
N ALA A 94 15.53 -33.79 -8.14
CA ALA A 94 14.67 -34.04 -6.99
C ALA A 94 13.26 -34.55 -7.36
N GLY A 95 12.93 -34.64 -8.65
CA GLY A 95 11.68 -35.19 -9.15
C GLY A 95 10.52 -34.18 -9.31
N LEU A 96 10.80 -32.87 -9.24
CA LEU A 96 9.79 -31.84 -9.48
C LEU A 96 9.49 -31.72 -10.99
N SER A 97 8.22 -31.50 -11.31
CA SER A 97 7.84 -31.15 -12.68
C SER A 97 8.25 -29.72 -13.04
N PRO A 98 8.34 -29.37 -14.34
CA PRO A 98 8.55 -27.98 -14.77
C PRO A 98 7.50 -27.01 -14.21
N GLU A 99 6.25 -27.45 -14.10
CA GLU A 99 5.14 -26.66 -13.55
C GLU A 99 5.28 -26.44 -12.04
N GLU A 100 5.72 -27.46 -11.28
CA GLU A 100 5.99 -27.31 -9.85
C GLU A 100 7.18 -26.37 -9.60
N TYR A 101 8.24 -26.49 -10.40
CA TYR A 101 9.38 -25.58 -10.28
C TYR A 101 8.99 -24.15 -10.64
N GLN A 102 8.19 -23.96 -11.70
CA GLN A 102 7.65 -22.65 -12.04
C GLN A 102 6.76 -22.08 -10.92
N ALA A 103 5.92 -22.91 -10.29
CA ALA A 103 5.11 -22.50 -9.13
C ALA A 103 5.99 -22.04 -7.96
N PHE A 104 7.11 -22.71 -7.70
CA PHE A 104 8.08 -22.28 -6.70
C PHE A 104 8.75 -20.94 -7.07
N LEU A 105 9.17 -20.76 -8.32
CA LEU A 105 9.74 -19.49 -8.78
C LEU A 105 8.72 -18.34 -8.64
N VAL A 106 7.47 -18.57 -9.01
CA VAL A 106 6.38 -17.59 -8.88
C VAL A 106 6.11 -17.27 -7.42
N TYR A 107 6.12 -18.26 -6.52
CA TYR A 107 5.99 -18.03 -5.08
C TYR A 107 7.13 -17.15 -4.54
N ALA A 108 8.37 -17.48 -4.87
CA ALA A 108 9.54 -16.70 -4.43
C ALA A 108 9.50 -15.26 -4.97
N ALA A 109 9.15 -15.10 -6.26
CA ALA A 109 8.97 -13.79 -6.86
C ALA A 109 7.84 -12.99 -6.19
N GLY A 110 6.72 -13.66 -5.86
CA GLY A 110 5.61 -13.07 -5.11
C GLY A 110 6.02 -12.59 -3.73
N LEU A 111 6.79 -13.39 -2.99
CA LEU A 111 7.29 -12.99 -1.67
C LEU A 111 8.18 -11.76 -1.74
N TYR A 112 9.09 -11.71 -2.70
CA TYR A 112 9.95 -10.54 -2.91
C TYR A 112 9.15 -9.30 -3.34
N ALA A 113 8.18 -9.46 -4.25
CA ALA A 113 7.35 -8.35 -4.72
C ALA A 113 6.43 -7.76 -3.64
N ASN A 114 6.05 -8.55 -2.62
CA ASN A 114 5.16 -8.11 -1.54
C ASN A 114 5.89 -7.86 -0.20
N MET A 115 7.21 -8.10 -0.14
CA MET A 115 7.98 -8.15 1.11
C MET A 115 7.30 -9.01 2.19
N GLY A 116 6.78 -10.16 1.79
CA GLY A 116 6.10 -11.09 2.68
C GLY A 116 5.15 -12.05 1.98
N ASN A 117 4.59 -13.00 2.71
CA ASN A 117 3.69 -14.05 2.17
C ASN A 117 2.18 -13.68 2.18
N TYR A 118 1.87 -12.39 2.22
CA TYR A 118 0.52 -11.83 2.09
C TYR A 118 0.52 -10.81 0.96
N LYS A 119 -0.49 -10.86 0.09
CA LYS A 119 -0.65 -9.92 -1.02
C LYS A 119 -0.84 -8.51 -0.45
N SER A 120 -0.01 -7.54 -0.84
CA SER A 120 -0.17 -6.14 -0.44
C SER A 120 -1.48 -5.53 -0.94
N PHE A 121 -1.95 -6.01 -2.10
CA PHE A 121 -3.29 -5.70 -2.60
C PHE A 121 -4.28 -6.79 -2.19
N GLY A 122 -4.99 -6.56 -1.08
CA GLY A 122 -6.05 -7.43 -0.60
C GLY A 122 -5.73 -8.28 0.64
N ASP A 123 -4.54 -8.12 1.22
CA ASP A 123 -4.12 -8.66 2.52
C ASP A 123 -4.44 -10.15 2.75
N THR A 124 -4.34 -10.92 1.67
CA THR A 124 -4.65 -12.36 1.66
C THR A 124 -3.37 -13.16 1.55
N LYS A 125 -3.25 -14.23 2.33
CA LYS A 125 -2.10 -15.13 2.30
C LYS A 125 -1.95 -15.77 0.93
N PHE A 126 -0.71 -16.01 0.51
CA PHE A 126 -0.42 -16.93 -0.59
C PHE A 126 0.63 -17.95 -0.20
N ILE A 127 0.42 -19.19 -0.62
CA ILE A 127 1.29 -20.34 -0.36
C ILE A 127 1.90 -20.85 -1.68
N PRO A 128 2.98 -21.63 -1.64
CA PRO A 128 3.54 -22.23 -2.84
C PRO A 128 2.53 -23.21 -3.48
N ASN A 129 2.32 -23.11 -4.80
CA ASN A 129 1.44 -24.01 -5.55
C ASN A 129 2.14 -25.32 -5.96
N LEU A 130 2.78 -25.97 -4.99
CA LEU A 130 3.42 -27.27 -5.12
C LEU A 130 3.40 -27.99 -3.76
N PRO A 131 3.45 -29.33 -3.72
CA PRO A 131 3.41 -30.06 -2.46
C PRO A 131 4.57 -29.70 -1.52
N LYS A 132 4.30 -29.65 -0.21
CA LYS A 132 5.29 -29.24 0.82
C LYS A 132 6.51 -30.15 0.83
N GLU A 133 6.29 -31.45 0.65
CA GLU A 133 7.32 -32.48 0.57
C GLU A 133 8.22 -32.32 -0.66
N ASN A 134 7.68 -31.87 -1.79
CA ASN A 134 8.46 -31.62 -3.01
C ASN A 134 9.34 -30.38 -2.83
N LEU A 135 8.80 -29.31 -2.25
CA LEU A 135 9.61 -28.15 -1.89
C LEU A 135 10.70 -28.51 -0.87
N LYS A 136 10.38 -29.33 0.14
CA LYS A 136 11.36 -29.83 1.11
C LYS A 136 12.47 -30.61 0.42
N ALA A 137 12.12 -31.52 -0.50
CA ALA A 137 13.10 -32.30 -1.24
C ALA A 137 14.07 -31.43 -2.05
N LEU A 138 13.55 -30.38 -2.72
CA LEU A 138 14.37 -29.38 -3.40
C LEU A 138 15.34 -28.67 -2.43
N VAL A 139 14.84 -28.22 -1.27
CA VAL A 139 15.68 -27.55 -0.26
C VAL A 139 16.81 -28.46 0.20
N TRP A 140 16.52 -29.73 0.56
CA TRP A 140 17.53 -30.68 1.04
C TRP A 140 18.59 -31.03 -0.01
N GLN A 141 18.24 -31.02 -1.29
CA GLN A 141 19.16 -31.30 -2.39
C GLN A 141 19.92 -30.06 -2.89
N SER A 142 19.54 -28.86 -2.44
CA SER A 142 20.20 -27.62 -2.81
C SER A 142 21.62 -27.52 -2.25
N GLN A 143 22.49 -26.79 -2.96
CA GLN A 143 23.84 -26.50 -2.50
C GLN A 143 23.84 -25.72 -1.18
N ALA A 144 22.84 -24.87 -0.94
CA ALA A 144 22.71 -24.16 0.34
C ALA A 144 22.53 -25.12 1.52
N PHE A 145 21.75 -26.19 1.35
CA PHE A 145 21.62 -27.23 2.37
C PHE A 145 22.90 -28.06 2.51
N GLN A 146 23.55 -28.43 1.41
CA GLN A 146 24.81 -29.18 1.46
C GLN A 146 25.93 -28.38 2.17
N ASP A 147 25.99 -27.07 1.96
CA ASP A 147 26.98 -26.19 2.60
C ASP A 147 26.71 -26.00 4.10
N SER A 148 25.45 -25.97 4.52
CA SER A 148 25.07 -25.66 5.92
C SER A 148 23.80 -26.39 6.37
N PRO A 149 23.85 -27.73 6.55
CA PRO A 149 22.65 -28.55 6.80
C PRO A 149 21.86 -28.13 8.04
N SER A 150 22.53 -27.97 9.18
CA SER A 150 21.88 -27.67 10.46
C SER A 150 21.19 -26.30 10.47
N GLU A 151 21.79 -25.30 9.80
CA GLU A 151 21.18 -23.97 9.71
C GLU A 151 19.97 -23.98 8.78
N MET A 152 20.08 -24.63 7.62
CA MET A 152 18.97 -24.72 6.66
C MET A 152 17.81 -25.55 7.21
N GLU A 153 18.08 -26.61 7.98
CA GLU A 153 17.06 -27.39 8.68
C GLU A 153 16.36 -26.55 9.75
N ALA A 154 17.11 -25.86 10.62
CA ALA A 154 16.52 -24.97 11.64
C ALA A 154 15.69 -23.84 11.01
N LEU A 155 16.16 -23.27 9.90
CA LEU A 155 15.45 -22.24 9.16
C LEU A 155 14.15 -22.77 8.55
N TRP A 156 14.20 -23.92 7.88
CA TRP A 156 13.02 -24.61 7.34
C TRP A 156 12.01 -24.92 8.45
N ASP A 157 12.45 -25.44 9.59
CA ASP A 157 11.57 -25.77 10.71
C ASP A 157 10.91 -24.52 11.32
N SER A 158 11.61 -23.38 11.31
CA SER A 158 11.07 -22.12 11.82
C SER A 158 9.89 -21.57 11.00
N CYS A 159 9.78 -21.89 9.71
CA CYS A 159 8.77 -21.28 8.84
C CYS A 159 7.89 -22.26 8.06
N SER A 160 8.31 -23.52 7.84
CA SER A 160 7.66 -24.41 6.87
C SER A 160 6.21 -24.79 7.21
N THR A 161 5.85 -24.79 8.50
CA THR A 161 4.46 -25.02 8.93
C THR A 161 3.59 -23.85 8.50
N LEU A 162 3.96 -22.62 8.88
CA LEU A 162 3.21 -21.42 8.52
C LEU A 162 3.28 -21.10 7.03
N LEU A 163 4.37 -21.42 6.33
CA LEU A 163 4.53 -21.21 4.90
C LEU A 163 3.44 -21.92 4.07
N TYR A 164 2.89 -23.05 4.54
CA TYR A 164 1.81 -23.79 3.88
C TYR A 164 0.46 -23.69 4.59
N SER A 165 0.40 -23.08 5.78
CA SER A 165 -0.80 -23.11 6.59
C SER A 165 -1.87 -22.16 6.07
N LEU A 166 -3.08 -22.70 5.93
CA LEU A 166 -4.32 -21.99 5.54
C LEU A 166 -5.40 -22.21 6.59
N GLU A 167 -5.03 -22.23 7.88
CA GLU A 167 -6.03 -22.13 8.95
C GLU A 167 -6.74 -20.78 8.86
N ASP A 168 -7.99 -20.71 9.29
CA ASP A 168 -8.86 -19.55 9.01
C ASP A 168 -8.26 -18.22 9.47
N LYS A 169 -7.60 -18.19 10.63
CA LYS A 169 -6.94 -16.99 11.17
C LYS A 169 -5.72 -16.55 10.34
N GLN A 170 -5.12 -17.43 9.56
CA GLN A 170 -3.94 -17.12 8.75
C GLN A 170 -4.30 -16.74 7.31
N LYS A 171 -5.55 -16.90 6.87
CA LYS A 171 -5.93 -16.61 5.48
C LYS A 171 -5.83 -15.13 5.11
N GLN A 172 -5.94 -14.23 6.07
CA GLN A 172 -5.91 -12.78 5.87
C GLN A 172 -5.23 -12.05 7.02
N LEU A 173 -4.81 -10.80 6.77
CA LEU A 173 -4.38 -9.91 7.85
C LEU A 173 -5.58 -9.40 8.66
N GLY A 174 -5.38 -9.17 9.95
CA GLY A 174 -6.43 -8.68 10.85
C GLY A 174 -6.07 -8.77 12.34
N LEU A 175 -6.89 -8.12 13.16
CA LEU A 175 -6.80 -8.15 14.64
C LEU A 175 -7.65 -9.27 15.24
N GLY A 176 -7.22 -9.81 16.39
CA GLY A 176 -7.96 -10.81 17.15
C GLY A 176 -8.23 -12.08 16.34
N ASP A 177 -9.50 -12.47 16.21
CA ASP A 177 -9.91 -13.66 15.48
C ASP A 177 -10.10 -13.42 13.98
N LYS A 178 -9.98 -12.16 13.52
CA LYS A 178 -10.21 -11.79 12.12
C LYS A 178 -9.00 -12.09 11.21
N GLY A 179 -7.82 -12.32 11.76
CA GLY A 179 -6.62 -12.53 10.97
C GLY A 179 -5.32 -12.58 11.79
N ILE A 180 -4.20 -12.50 11.09
CA ILE A 180 -2.87 -12.31 11.68
C ILE A 180 -2.43 -10.85 11.51
N THR A 181 -1.64 -10.33 12.45
CA THR A 181 -0.94 -9.06 12.28
C THR A 181 0.33 -9.08 13.10
N THR A 182 1.34 -8.35 12.65
CA THR A 182 2.59 -8.16 13.40
C THR A 182 2.80 -6.71 13.86
N TYR A 183 1.87 -5.80 13.54
CA TYR A 183 1.76 -4.48 14.20
C TYR A 183 1.38 -4.60 15.67
N PHE A 184 0.71 -5.71 16.01
CA PHE A 184 0.30 -6.07 17.35
C PHE A 184 0.78 -7.48 17.70
N SER A 185 1.00 -7.76 18.99
CA SER A 185 1.11 -9.15 19.46
C SER A 185 -0.21 -9.90 19.24
N GLY A 186 -0.14 -11.21 18.99
CA GLY A 186 -1.28 -12.05 18.56
C GLY A 186 -2.43 -12.17 19.57
N ASN A 187 -2.23 -11.70 20.80
CA ASN A 187 -3.21 -11.63 21.89
C ASN A 187 -3.91 -10.26 22.02
N CYS A 188 -3.62 -9.31 21.12
CA CYS A 188 -4.30 -8.01 21.06
C CYS A 188 -5.63 -8.11 20.30
N CYS A 189 -6.63 -7.40 20.80
CA CYS A 189 -7.93 -7.20 20.17
C CYS A 189 -8.17 -5.72 19.81
N LEU A 190 -9.34 -5.40 19.26
CA LEU A 190 -9.69 -4.03 18.86
C LEU A 190 -9.67 -3.07 20.06
N GLU A 191 -10.14 -3.53 21.22
CA GLU A 191 -10.17 -2.75 22.46
C GLU A 191 -8.76 -2.39 22.95
N ASP A 192 -7.77 -3.26 22.70
CA ASP A 192 -6.37 -2.97 23.01
C ASP A 192 -5.81 -1.90 22.06
N ALA A 193 -6.15 -1.97 20.78
CA ALA A 193 -5.73 -0.99 19.78
C ALA A 193 -6.32 0.40 20.06
N GLU A 194 -7.62 0.48 20.35
CA GLU A 194 -8.30 1.72 20.75
C GLU A 194 -7.71 2.33 22.03
N LEU A 195 -7.40 1.49 23.02
CA LEU A 195 -6.77 1.94 24.25
C LEU A 195 -5.38 2.52 23.97
N ALA A 196 -4.58 1.82 23.17
CA ALA A 196 -3.25 2.29 22.81
C ALA A 196 -3.32 3.61 22.03
N GLN A 197 -4.29 3.77 21.12
CA GLN A 197 -4.47 5.03 20.41
C GLN A 197 -4.82 6.18 21.37
N LYS A 198 -5.74 5.98 22.32
CA LYS A 198 -6.06 6.98 23.35
C LYS A 198 -4.84 7.36 24.19
N PHE A 199 -4.00 6.37 24.51
CA PHE A 199 -2.73 6.62 25.20
C PHE A 199 -1.77 7.47 24.35
N LEU A 200 -1.55 7.09 23.09
CA LEU A 200 -0.69 7.81 22.15
C LEU A 200 -1.14 9.27 21.97
N ASP A 201 -2.43 9.48 21.74
CA ASP A 201 -3.03 10.80 21.60
C ASP A 201 -2.82 11.65 22.87
N SER A 202 -2.97 11.06 24.07
CA SER A 202 -2.75 11.76 25.35
C SER A 202 -1.29 12.17 25.61
N LYS A 203 -0.35 11.57 24.88
CA LYS A 203 1.09 11.82 24.98
C LYS A 203 1.62 12.63 23.80
N ASN A 204 0.74 13.02 22.87
CA ASN A 204 1.12 13.67 21.62
C ASN A 204 2.17 12.85 20.86
N LEU A 205 2.03 11.51 20.89
CA LEU A 205 2.93 10.58 20.25
C LEU A 205 2.26 9.98 19.03
N SER A 206 2.88 10.15 17.85
CA SER A 206 2.34 9.58 16.62
C SER A 206 2.46 8.04 16.61
N ALA A 207 1.46 7.38 16.02
CA ALA A 207 1.45 5.93 15.87
C ALA A 207 2.29 5.42 14.68
N TYR A 208 2.64 6.27 13.71
CA TYR A 208 3.20 5.85 12.42
C TYR A 208 4.40 4.90 12.53
N ASN A 209 5.36 5.19 13.40
CA ASN A 209 6.57 4.38 13.55
C ASN A 209 6.54 3.44 14.78
N THR A 210 5.35 2.97 15.17
CA THR A 210 5.17 2.17 16.40
C THR A 210 4.55 0.80 16.18
N ARG A 211 4.84 -0.14 17.08
CA ARG A 211 4.11 -1.41 17.27
C ARG A 211 3.63 -1.55 18.71
N LEU A 212 2.60 -2.38 18.93
CA LEU A 212 2.01 -2.61 20.25
C LEU A 212 2.14 -4.06 20.70
N PHE A 213 2.80 -4.30 21.83
CA PHE A 213 2.90 -5.63 22.42
C PHE A 213 2.19 -5.69 23.77
N LYS A 214 1.37 -6.72 23.97
CA LYS A 214 0.62 -6.95 25.19
C LYS A 214 1.18 -8.15 25.94
N LYS A 215 1.59 -7.90 27.19
CA LYS A 215 2.05 -8.93 28.13
C LYS A 215 1.15 -8.91 29.37
N LYS A 216 0.91 -10.07 29.96
CA LYS A 216 0.26 -10.17 31.28
C LYS A 216 1.35 -10.21 32.34
N SER A 217 1.34 -9.29 33.30
CA SER A 217 2.25 -9.28 34.44
C SER A 217 1.48 -8.98 35.72
N GLU A 218 1.66 -9.82 36.76
CA GLU A 218 1.06 -9.63 38.10
C GLU A 218 -0.47 -9.38 38.09
N GLY A 219 -1.20 -10.01 37.15
CA GLY A 219 -2.66 -9.82 37.01
C GLY A 219 -3.07 -8.51 36.32
N LYS A 220 -2.12 -7.68 35.87
CA LYS A 220 -2.35 -6.45 35.11
C LYS A 220 -2.04 -6.67 33.62
N SER A 221 -2.69 -5.87 32.77
CA SER A 221 -2.36 -5.80 31.34
C SER A 221 -1.26 -4.76 31.15
N CYS A 222 -0.10 -5.21 30.67
CA CYS A 222 1.05 -4.37 30.36
C CYS A 222 1.18 -4.22 28.85
N TYR A 223 1.25 -2.99 28.39
CA TYR A 223 1.37 -2.61 26.98
C TYR A 223 2.74 -1.99 26.75
N GLU A 224 3.46 -2.49 25.76
CA GLU A 224 4.69 -1.91 25.25
C GLU A 224 4.39 -1.25 23.91
N VAL A 225 4.55 0.06 23.83
CA VAL A 225 4.57 0.82 22.59
C VAL A 225 6.03 0.93 22.18
N ARG A 226 6.43 0.20 21.14
CA ARG A 226 7.82 0.15 20.68
C ARG A 226 8.00 1.02 19.43
N LEU A 227 8.92 1.99 19.50
CA LEU A 227 9.27 2.88 18.41
C LEU A 227 10.37 2.25 17.55
N ALA A 228 10.26 2.39 16.23
CA ALA A 228 11.32 2.04 15.29
C ALA A 228 12.48 3.04 15.38
N SER A 229 13.69 2.55 15.67
CA SER A 229 14.89 3.38 15.77
C SER A 229 16.17 2.56 15.74
N ALA A 230 17.27 3.14 15.24
CA ALA A 230 18.59 2.53 15.24
C ALA A 230 19.17 2.39 16.65
N VAL A 231 18.88 3.35 17.54
CA VAL A 231 19.30 3.26 18.95
C VAL A 231 18.29 2.43 19.74
N GLN A 232 18.80 1.52 20.56
CA GLN A 232 18.01 0.78 21.56
C GLN A 232 17.98 1.53 22.90
N GLU A 233 19.00 2.34 23.18
CA GLU A 233 19.18 3.02 24.46
C GLU A 233 18.50 4.39 24.52
N GLY A 234 17.83 4.63 25.63
CA GLY A 234 17.09 5.85 26.01
C GLY A 234 16.27 5.54 27.26
N GLU A 235 15.89 6.53 28.07
CA GLU A 235 14.99 6.28 29.20
C GLU A 235 13.68 5.67 28.66
N SER A 236 13.34 4.47 29.13
CA SER A 236 12.02 3.89 28.92
C SER A 236 11.04 4.71 29.76
N ASP A 237 10.16 5.44 29.10
CA ASP A 237 9.16 6.22 29.81
C ASP A 237 8.03 5.29 30.28
N TYR A 238 7.91 5.19 31.61
CA TYR A 238 6.88 4.39 32.27
C TYR A 238 5.66 5.26 32.58
N PHE A 239 4.50 4.85 32.06
CA PHE A 239 3.25 5.57 32.26
C PHE A 239 2.18 4.68 32.88
N LEU A 240 1.70 5.08 34.06
CA LEU A 240 0.46 4.57 34.61
C LEU A 240 -0.70 5.34 33.97
N PHE A 241 -1.39 4.74 33.00
CA PHE A 241 -2.50 5.39 32.29
C PHE A 241 -3.84 5.14 32.99
N LEU A 242 -4.06 3.90 33.49
CA LEU A 242 -5.23 3.50 34.29
C LEU A 242 -4.79 2.52 35.40
N LYS A 243 -5.56 2.39 36.50
CA LYS A 243 -5.16 1.65 37.73
C LYS A 243 -4.62 0.23 37.49
N ASP A 244 -5.07 -0.45 36.44
CA ASP A 244 -4.77 -1.84 36.08
C ASP A 244 -4.09 -2.00 34.71
N ARG A 245 -3.81 -0.89 34.00
CA ARG A 245 -3.24 -0.88 32.64
C ARG A 245 -1.98 -0.01 32.60
N VAL A 246 -0.86 -0.66 32.34
CA VAL A 246 0.48 -0.02 32.35
C VAL A 246 0.99 0.12 30.93
N PHE A 247 1.46 1.30 30.56
CA PHE A 247 2.12 1.55 29.28
C PHE A 247 3.61 1.80 29.49
N THR A 248 4.43 1.17 28.67
CA THR A 248 5.87 1.46 28.54
C THR A 248 6.14 1.89 27.12
N VAL A 249 6.81 3.02 26.94
CA VAL A 249 7.29 3.45 25.63
C VAL A 249 8.75 3.04 25.51
N SER A 250 9.03 2.11 24.61
CA SER A 250 10.38 1.60 24.30
C SER A 250 10.78 1.98 22.88
N ARG A 251 12.04 1.78 22.52
CA ARG A 251 12.58 2.04 21.19
C ARG A 251 13.52 0.91 20.76
N GLY A 252 14.08 0.98 19.56
CA GLY A 252 14.97 -0.06 19.02
C GLY A 252 14.26 -1.11 18.17
N ASP A 253 13.07 -0.81 17.66
CA ASP A 253 12.49 -1.67 16.64
C ASP A 253 13.25 -1.53 15.32
N TYR A 254 13.51 -2.65 14.66
CA TYR A 254 14.26 -2.72 13.39
C TYR A 254 15.63 -2.05 13.42
N ASP A 255 16.26 -1.99 14.59
CA ASP A 255 17.47 -1.22 14.88
C ASP A 255 18.59 -1.34 13.84
N HIS A 256 18.98 -2.56 13.46
CA HIS A 256 20.02 -2.78 12.46
C HIS A 256 19.63 -2.22 11.08
N LEU A 257 18.37 -2.41 10.67
CA LEU A 257 17.86 -1.88 9.41
C LEU A 257 17.80 -0.36 9.44
N MET A 258 17.30 0.24 10.53
CA MET A 258 17.24 1.70 10.71
C MET A 258 18.64 2.33 10.70
N LYS A 259 19.65 1.62 11.22
CA LYS A 259 21.05 2.04 11.13
C LYS A 259 21.52 2.06 9.67
N LYS A 260 21.31 0.99 8.89
CA LYS A 260 21.67 0.93 7.46
C LYS A 260 20.93 1.99 6.64
N VAL A 261 19.66 2.25 6.96
CA VAL A 261 18.87 3.35 6.36
C VAL A 261 19.56 4.69 6.61
N SER A 262 19.84 5.04 7.86
CA SER A 262 20.51 6.29 8.25
C SER A 262 21.90 6.44 7.62
N GLU A 263 22.74 5.39 7.65
CA GLU A 263 24.08 5.43 7.04
C GLU A 263 24.05 5.74 5.53
N ASN A 264 23.06 5.22 4.81
CA ASN A 264 22.91 5.52 3.38
C ASN A 264 22.31 6.92 3.14
N LEU A 265 21.43 7.43 4.03
CA LEU A 265 20.97 8.82 3.95
C LEU A 265 22.11 9.82 4.16
N GLU A 266 23.03 9.52 5.10
CA GLU A 266 24.24 10.35 5.30
C GLU A 266 25.15 10.34 4.06
N LYS A 267 25.33 9.18 3.40
CA LYS A 267 26.07 9.12 2.13
C LYS A 267 25.35 9.87 1.00
N ALA A 268 24.03 9.76 0.91
CA ALA A 268 23.25 10.53 -0.06
C ALA A 268 23.39 12.04 0.15
N LYS A 269 23.47 12.49 1.41
CA LYS A 269 23.62 13.92 1.76
C LYS A 269 24.84 14.58 1.11
N ASP A 270 25.95 13.86 0.98
CA ASP A 270 27.18 14.37 0.32
C ASP A 270 26.97 14.67 -1.17
N HIS A 271 25.92 14.11 -1.77
CA HIS A 271 25.56 14.29 -3.17
C HIS A 271 24.31 15.15 -3.40
N ALA A 272 23.61 15.56 -2.33
CA ALA A 272 22.38 16.36 -2.38
C ALA A 272 22.54 17.65 -3.21
N ALA A 273 21.59 17.97 -4.08
CA ALA A 273 21.68 19.06 -5.05
C ALA A 273 21.59 20.46 -4.42
N ASN A 274 20.92 20.59 -3.27
CA ASN A 274 20.69 21.86 -2.61
C ASN A 274 20.55 21.69 -1.08
N GLU A 275 20.42 22.80 -0.35
CA GLU A 275 20.32 22.78 1.11
C GLU A 275 19.01 22.15 1.62
N ASN A 276 17.88 22.28 0.91
CA ASN A 276 16.64 21.61 1.33
C ASN A 276 16.84 20.08 1.35
N GLN A 277 17.49 19.53 0.32
CA GLN A 277 17.81 18.10 0.25
C GLN A 277 18.77 17.67 1.36
N LYS A 278 19.79 18.48 1.68
CA LYS A 278 20.68 18.15 2.80
C LYS A 278 19.91 18.13 4.12
N ARG A 279 19.12 19.16 4.39
CA ARG A 279 18.35 19.32 5.62
C ARG A 279 17.29 18.24 5.79
N MET A 280 16.56 17.87 4.72
CA MET A 280 15.60 16.77 4.81
C MET A 280 16.28 15.44 5.14
N LEU A 281 17.44 15.15 4.54
CA LEU A 281 18.19 13.92 4.81
C LEU A 281 18.78 13.87 6.22
N GLU A 282 19.27 15.00 6.75
CA GLU A 282 19.69 15.12 8.16
C GLU A 282 18.55 14.78 9.11
N GLU A 283 17.35 15.32 8.84
CA GLU A 283 16.17 15.11 9.70
C GLU A 283 15.59 13.70 9.56
N TYR A 284 15.60 13.10 8.36
CA TYR A 284 15.25 11.70 8.18
C TYR A 284 16.23 10.76 8.87
N SER A 285 17.54 11.02 8.73
CA SER A 285 18.59 10.28 9.45
C SER A 285 18.37 10.37 10.96
N ARG A 286 18.07 11.56 11.49
CA ARG A 286 17.70 11.77 12.90
C ARG A 286 16.44 11.00 13.30
N SER A 287 15.41 11.00 12.45
CA SER A 287 14.18 10.25 12.68
C SER A 287 14.44 8.75 12.83
N PHE A 288 15.15 8.13 11.87
CA PHE A 288 15.47 6.71 11.93
C PHE A 288 16.48 6.37 13.02
N THR A 289 17.35 7.29 13.39
CA THR A 289 18.31 7.07 14.48
C THR A 289 17.60 6.99 15.82
N PHE A 290 16.69 7.94 16.12
CA PHE A 290 16.11 8.11 17.45
C PHE A 290 14.64 7.71 17.59
N GLY A 291 13.97 7.39 16.49
CA GLY A 291 12.54 7.08 16.44
C GLY A 291 11.63 8.31 16.52
N SER A 292 12.08 9.48 16.06
CA SER A 292 11.34 10.73 16.18
C SER A 292 10.48 11.02 14.94
N VAL A 293 9.15 10.93 15.08
CA VAL A 293 8.23 11.38 14.02
C VAL A 293 8.27 12.90 13.84
N GLU A 294 8.57 13.67 14.89
CA GLU A 294 8.75 15.13 14.75
C GLU A 294 9.96 15.49 13.90
N ALA A 295 11.05 14.72 13.98
CA ALA A 295 12.17 14.86 13.05
C ALA A 295 11.75 14.48 11.62
N HIS A 296 10.97 13.42 11.44
CA HIS A 296 10.44 13.05 10.12
C HIS A 296 9.60 14.18 9.51
N LYS A 297 8.67 14.73 10.30
CA LYS A 297 7.86 15.90 9.96
C LYS A 297 8.73 17.08 9.53
N GLU A 298 9.78 17.40 10.28
CA GLU A 298 10.72 18.47 9.90
C GLU A 298 11.44 18.18 8.58
N GLY A 299 11.89 16.95 8.36
CA GLY A 299 12.43 16.54 7.07
C GLY A 299 11.42 16.73 5.93
N SER A 300 10.16 16.34 6.15
CA SER A 300 9.07 16.52 5.18
C SER A 300 8.77 17.98 4.87
N ARG A 301 8.96 18.91 5.82
CA ARG A 301 8.88 20.36 5.56
C ARG A 301 9.95 20.82 4.59
N PHE A 302 11.19 20.39 4.78
CA PHE A 302 12.28 20.70 3.85
C PHE A 302 12.05 20.06 2.48
N TRP A 303 11.54 18.83 2.45
CA TRP A 303 11.19 18.13 1.23
C TRP A 303 10.10 18.86 0.43
N ILE A 304 9.03 19.36 1.07
CA ILE A 304 7.99 20.15 0.40
C ILE A 304 8.57 21.43 -0.23
N LYS A 305 9.57 22.04 0.43
CA LYS A 305 10.26 23.26 -0.04
C LYS A 305 11.23 22.97 -1.20
N ASP A 306 11.66 21.73 -1.38
CA ASP A 306 12.47 21.31 -2.53
C ASP A 306 11.58 21.13 -3.77
N LYS A 307 11.43 22.19 -4.57
CA LYS A 307 10.53 22.20 -5.74
C LYS A 307 11.25 21.70 -6.99
N GLY A 308 10.61 20.76 -7.70
CA GLY A 308 11.09 20.22 -8.97
C GLY A 308 12.51 19.64 -8.98
N PRO A 309 12.91 18.80 -7.99
CA PRO A 309 14.23 18.17 -8.01
C PRO A 309 14.34 17.17 -9.18
N ILE A 310 15.53 16.99 -9.77
CA ILE A 310 15.74 16.02 -10.86
C ILE A 310 15.55 14.57 -10.37
N VAL A 311 16.11 14.28 -9.18
CA VAL A 311 15.90 13.03 -8.45
C VAL A 311 14.99 13.34 -7.28
N GLU A 312 13.77 12.84 -7.34
CA GLU A 312 12.76 12.96 -6.29
C GLU A 312 12.74 11.69 -5.45
N SER A 313 12.50 11.85 -4.15
CA SER A 313 12.50 10.73 -3.21
C SER A 313 11.74 11.04 -1.94
N TYR A 314 11.18 10.01 -1.33
CA TYR A 314 10.63 10.05 0.02
C TYR A 314 10.82 8.71 0.71
N ILE A 315 10.90 8.69 2.04
CA ILE A 315 11.21 7.48 2.81
C ILE A 315 10.66 7.57 4.24
N GLY A 316 10.11 6.48 4.77
CA GLY A 316 9.67 6.40 6.16
C GLY A 316 8.56 5.39 6.41
N PHE A 317 7.89 5.53 7.55
CA PHE A 317 6.65 4.82 7.86
C PHE A 317 5.47 5.68 7.42
N ILE A 318 5.00 5.47 6.18
CA ILE A 318 4.20 6.48 5.47
C ILE A 318 2.71 6.12 5.45
N GLU A 319 2.36 4.97 4.88
CA GLU A 319 0.97 4.61 4.63
C GLU A 319 0.44 3.63 5.68
N SER A 320 -0.77 3.90 6.20
CA SER A 320 -1.38 3.14 7.29
C SER A 320 -2.37 2.06 6.85
N TYR A 321 -2.43 1.75 5.55
CA TYR A 321 -3.43 0.86 4.96
C TYR A 321 -3.46 -0.57 5.55
N ARG A 322 -2.30 -1.11 5.92
CA ARG A 322 -2.15 -2.52 6.34
C ARG A 322 -2.14 -2.72 7.85
N ASP A 323 -2.16 -1.64 8.63
CA ASP A 323 -2.49 -1.72 10.05
C ASP A 323 -3.99 -2.04 10.18
N PRO A 324 -4.41 -3.15 10.80
CA PRO A 324 -5.83 -3.45 10.97
C PRO A 324 -6.61 -2.39 11.78
N PHE A 325 -5.93 -1.54 12.55
CA PHE A 325 -6.52 -0.37 13.21
C PHE A 325 -6.45 0.91 12.35
N GLY A 326 -5.47 1.02 11.45
CA GLY A 326 -5.33 2.11 10.49
C GLY A 326 -4.52 3.32 10.95
N SER A 327 -3.59 3.19 11.92
CA SER A 327 -2.78 4.34 12.39
C SER A 327 -1.26 4.14 12.36
N ARG A 328 -0.77 2.92 12.23
CA ARG A 328 0.66 2.59 12.08
C ARG A 328 1.04 2.53 10.62
N GLY A 329 2.16 3.15 10.27
CA GLY A 329 2.67 3.19 8.91
C GLY A 329 3.46 1.93 8.56
N GLU A 330 3.23 1.40 7.37
CA GLU A 330 4.17 0.48 6.74
C GLU A 330 5.41 1.25 6.28
N PHE A 331 6.59 0.63 6.36
CA PHE A 331 7.80 1.23 5.82
C PHE A 331 7.75 1.23 4.29
N GLU A 332 8.01 2.39 3.68
CA GLU A 332 8.29 2.50 2.26
C GLU A 332 9.38 3.53 1.97
N GLY A 333 10.00 3.40 0.80
CA GLY A 333 10.90 4.41 0.28
C GLY A 333 10.99 4.34 -1.23
N PHE A 334 10.95 5.50 -1.88
CA PHE A 334 11.08 5.58 -3.34
C PHE A 334 12.15 6.56 -3.78
N VAL A 335 12.70 6.28 -4.96
CA VAL A 335 13.58 7.15 -5.74
C VAL A 335 13.06 7.14 -7.16
N ALA A 336 12.78 8.31 -7.70
CA ALA A 336 12.24 8.45 -9.03
C ALA A 336 12.85 9.68 -9.73
N VAL A 337 12.94 9.62 -11.05
CA VAL A 337 13.58 10.65 -11.87
C VAL A 337 12.51 11.41 -12.64
N VAL A 338 12.62 12.75 -12.68
CA VAL A 338 11.62 13.59 -13.33
C VAL A 338 11.55 13.35 -14.84
N ASN A 339 10.33 13.08 -15.31
CA ASN A 339 9.99 13.13 -16.72
C ASN A 339 9.53 14.54 -17.09
N LYS A 340 10.43 15.33 -17.69
CA LYS A 340 10.20 16.77 -17.98
C LYS A 340 9.00 17.01 -18.90
N ALA A 341 8.77 16.14 -19.89
CA ALA A 341 7.72 16.33 -20.88
C ALA A 341 6.31 16.17 -20.26
N MET A 342 6.12 15.13 -19.43
CA MET A 342 4.84 14.92 -18.75
C MET A 342 4.62 15.91 -17.60
N SER A 343 5.69 16.30 -16.90
CA SER A 343 5.64 17.30 -15.84
C SER A 343 5.17 18.69 -16.33
N GLU A 344 5.42 19.07 -17.59
CA GLU A 344 4.90 20.32 -18.16
C GLU A 344 3.35 20.34 -18.20
N ARG A 345 2.71 19.20 -18.49
CA ARG A 345 1.23 19.10 -18.50
C ARG A 345 0.65 19.27 -17.11
N PHE A 346 1.29 18.66 -16.12
CA PHE A 346 0.89 18.79 -14.72
C PHE A 346 1.10 20.20 -14.17
N ALA A 347 2.17 20.90 -14.58
CA ALA A 347 2.35 22.31 -14.24
C ALA A 347 1.20 23.19 -14.77
N LYS A 348 0.70 22.92 -15.98
CA LYS A 348 -0.48 23.61 -16.53
C LYS A 348 -1.75 23.32 -15.72
N LEU A 349 -1.94 22.08 -15.26
CA LEU A 349 -3.05 21.73 -14.36
C LEU A 349 -2.98 22.50 -13.03
N VAL A 350 -1.81 22.49 -12.38
CA VAL A 350 -1.59 23.21 -11.11
C VAL A 350 -1.85 24.71 -11.28
N SER A 351 -1.41 25.31 -12.38
CA SER A 351 -1.68 26.73 -12.68
C SER A 351 -3.17 27.06 -12.89
N SER A 352 -3.99 26.04 -13.19
CA SER A 352 -5.45 26.17 -13.35
C SER A 352 -6.22 25.85 -12.06
N ALA A 353 -5.56 25.43 -10.99
CA ALA A 353 -6.23 24.93 -9.79
C ALA A 353 -7.12 26.01 -9.11
N GLU A 354 -6.72 27.28 -9.12
CA GLU A 354 -7.56 28.38 -8.59
C GLU A 354 -8.91 28.52 -9.32
N VAL A 355 -8.98 28.07 -10.57
CA VAL A 355 -10.21 28.06 -11.38
C VAL A 355 -11.02 26.78 -11.17
N LEU A 356 -10.34 25.65 -10.91
CA LEU A 356 -10.98 24.34 -10.77
C LEU A 356 -11.55 24.08 -9.37
N LEU A 357 -10.91 24.58 -8.31
CA LEU A 357 -11.37 24.36 -6.92
C LEU A 357 -12.79 24.91 -6.68
N PRO A 358 -13.16 26.11 -7.15
CA PRO A 358 -14.53 26.61 -7.00
C PRO A 358 -15.61 25.78 -7.70
N GLU A 359 -15.24 24.86 -8.59
CA GLU A 359 -16.20 23.96 -9.24
C GLU A 359 -16.60 22.78 -8.35
N LEU A 360 -15.86 22.52 -7.26
CA LEU A 360 -16.15 21.41 -6.36
C LEU A 360 -17.42 21.65 -5.55
N PRO A 361 -18.17 20.60 -5.20
CA PRO A 361 -19.57 20.73 -4.81
C PRO A 361 -19.81 21.06 -3.34
N TRP A 362 -18.85 21.70 -2.67
CA TRP A 362 -19.00 22.16 -1.28
C TRP A 362 -18.82 23.68 -1.17
N PRO A 363 -19.38 24.30 -0.12
CA PRO A 363 -19.19 25.72 0.13
C PRO A 363 -17.72 26.08 0.34
N LYS A 364 -17.36 27.32 0.01
CA LYS A 364 -16.01 27.86 0.23
C LYS A 364 -15.53 27.72 1.69
N ASP A 365 -16.45 27.76 2.65
CA ASP A 365 -16.15 27.59 4.08
C ASP A 365 -15.62 26.18 4.45
N PHE A 366 -15.77 25.22 3.53
CA PHE A 366 -15.24 23.85 3.64
C PHE A 366 -13.97 23.66 2.78
N GLU A 367 -13.49 24.72 2.14
CA GLU A 367 -12.25 24.77 1.39
C GLU A 367 -11.12 25.38 2.24
N LYS A 368 -9.86 25.11 1.92
CA LYS A 368 -8.73 25.73 2.63
C LYS A 368 -8.70 27.24 2.40
N ASP A 369 -8.43 28.02 3.45
CA ASP A 369 -8.31 29.50 3.40
C ASP A 369 -7.31 30.00 2.35
N ARG A 370 -6.21 29.27 2.19
CA ARG A 370 -5.18 29.52 1.18
C ARG A 370 -4.92 28.24 0.42
N PHE A 371 -5.12 28.30 -0.89
CA PHE A 371 -4.66 27.25 -1.77
C PHE A 371 -3.14 27.34 -1.91
N LEU A 372 -2.43 26.34 -1.40
CA LEU A 372 -1.00 26.19 -1.61
C LEU A 372 -0.82 25.37 -2.88
N LEU A 373 -0.25 25.98 -3.93
CA LEU A 373 0.05 25.33 -5.21
C LEU A 373 0.88 24.06 -4.93
N PRO A 374 0.33 22.85 -5.15
CA PRO A 374 1.09 21.64 -4.97
C PRO A 374 2.16 21.53 -6.05
N ASP A 375 3.29 20.93 -5.72
CA ASP A 375 4.26 20.52 -6.74
C ASP A 375 3.72 19.24 -7.37
N PHE A 376 3.43 19.26 -8.67
CA PHE A 376 2.91 18.10 -9.39
C PHE A 376 3.91 17.67 -10.46
N THR A 377 4.44 16.46 -10.31
CA THR A 377 5.52 15.97 -11.15
C THR A 377 5.22 14.55 -11.63
N SER A 378 5.52 14.29 -12.91
CA SER A 378 5.54 12.92 -13.43
C SER A 378 6.93 12.36 -13.32
N LEU A 379 7.06 11.18 -12.72
CA LEU A 379 8.33 10.57 -12.40
C LEU A 379 8.42 9.15 -12.97
N ASP A 380 9.62 8.76 -13.37
CA ASP A 380 9.95 7.38 -13.69
C ASP A 380 10.64 6.75 -12.48
N VAL A 381 10.02 5.73 -11.90
CA VAL A 381 10.50 5.02 -10.71
C VAL A 381 11.79 4.30 -11.04
N LEU A 382 12.86 4.60 -10.30
CA LEU A 382 14.09 3.81 -10.24
C LEU A 382 14.02 2.77 -9.12
N THR A 383 13.43 3.15 -7.98
CA THR A 383 13.27 2.30 -6.81
C THR A 383 11.97 2.64 -6.10
N PHE A 384 11.21 1.63 -5.74
CA PHE A 384 10.10 1.70 -4.79
C PHE A 384 10.20 0.45 -3.90
N ALA A 385 10.76 0.63 -2.72
CA ALA A 385 10.91 -0.44 -1.73
C ALA A 385 9.74 -0.41 -0.75
N GLY A 386 9.15 -1.58 -0.50
CA GLY A 386 7.95 -1.74 0.32
C GLY A 386 7.16 -2.97 -0.13
N SER A 387 5.88 -3.02 0.23
CA SER A 387 4.98 -4.13 -0.12
C SER A 387 4.36 -4.02 -1.53
N GLY A 388 4.41 -2.86 -2.16
CA GLY A 388 3.80 -2.61 -3.46
C GLY A 388 4.30 -1.33 -4.12
N ILE A 389 3.97 -1.17 -5.40
CA ILE A 389 4.29 0.04 -6.17
C ILE A 389 2.96 0.70 -6.58
N PRO A 390 2.67 1.91 -6.09
CA PRO A 390 1.47 2.65 -6.47
C PRO A 390 1.61 3.25 -7.87
N ALA A 391 0.50 3.72 -8.42
CA ALA A 391 0.46 4.45 -9.69
C ALA A 391 0.70 5.96 -9.51
N GLY A 392 0.42 6.47 -8.31
CA GLY A 392 0.66 7.85 -7.91
C GLY A 392 0.68 7.98 -6.40
N ILE A 393 1.16 9.10 -5.89
CA ILE A 393 1.36 9.34 -4.45
C ILE A 393 0.97 10.78 -4.13
N ASN A 394 0.40 11.00 -2.94
CA ASN A 394 0.09 12.33 -2.42
C ASN A 394 0.55 12.49 -0.97
N ILE A 395 1.74 13.08 -0.78
CA ILE A 395 2.48 13.07 0.50
C ILE A 395 3.01 14.47 0.87
N PRO A 396 3.31 14.73 2.16
CA PRO A 396 3.25 13.80 3.30
C PRO A 396 1.83 13.61 3.85
N ASN A 397 1.61 12.57 4.67
CA ASN A 397 0.32 12.30 5.33
C ASN A 397 0.06 13.14 6.60
N TYR A 398 0.96 14.07 6.94
CA TYR A 398 0.84 14.94 8.10
C TYR A 398 -0.11 16.13 7.84
N ASP A 399 -1.36 16.03 8.29
CA ASP A 399 -2.39 17.05 8.07
C ASP A 399 -1.98 18.48 8.44
N ASP A 400 -1.24 18.66 9.54
CA ASP A 400 -0.75 19.96 9.99
C ASP A 400 0.22 20.58 8.98
N ILE A 401 1.12 19.79 8.41
CA ILE A 401 2.04 20.22 7.35
C ILE A 401 1.28 20.46 6.04
N ARG A 402 0.34 19.58 5.68
CA ARG A 402 -0.49 19.72 4.47
C ARG A 402 -1.33 21.00 4.48
N GLN A 403 -1.69 21.48 5.66
CA GLN A 403 -2.46 22.71 5.86
C GLN A 403 -1.58 23.96 5.87
N SER A 404 -0.44 23.90 6.55
CA SER A 404 0.41 25.09 6.78
C SER A 404 1.48 25.32 5.71
N GLU A 405 2.01 24.26 5.10
CA GLU A 405 3.19 24.30 4.22
C GLU A 405 2.93 23.70 2.83
N GLY A 406 2.06 22.70 2.73
CA GLY A 406 1.62 22.10 1.46
C GLY A 406 1.97 20.62 1.36
N PHE A 407 1.97 20.11 0.13
CA PHE A 407 2.20 18.69 -0.20
C PHE A 407 2.72 18.58 -1.64
N LYS A 408 3.19 17.40 -2.05
CA LYS A 408 3.48 17.09 -3.46
C LYS A 408 2.59 15.96 -3.96
N ASN A 409 2.21 16.06 -5.23
CA ASN A 409 1.52 15.01 -5.95
C ASN A 409 2.47 14.42 -6.99
N VAL A 410 2.53 13.11 -7.02
CA VAL A 410 3.45 12.37 -7.88
C VAL A 410 2.64 11.40 -8.73
N SER A 411 2.86 11.42 -10.04
CA SER A 411 2.37 10.40 -10.97
C SER A 411 3.56 9.55 -11.44
N LEU A 412 3.46 8.23 -11.31
CA LEU A 412 4.54 7.29 -11.63
C LEU A 412 4.37 6.74 -13.05
N GLY A 413 4.91 7.47 -14.03
CA GLY A 413 4.64 7.27 -15.46
C GLY A 413 5.02 5.88 -15.98
N ASN A 414 6.20 5.38 -15.62
CA ASN A 414 6.64 4.04 -16.01
C ASN A 414 5.86 2.90 -15.32
N VAL A 415 5.25 3.14 -14.16
CA VAL A 415 4.35 2.17 -13.51
C VAL A 415 3.01 2.11 -14.25
N LEU A 416 2.44 3.28 -14.58
CA LEU A 416 1.23 3.40 -15.39
C LEU A 416 1.41 2.70 -16.74
N ALA A 417 2.52 2.96 -17.46
CA ALA A 417 2.79 2.34 -18.75
C ALA A 417 2.69 0.80 -18.74
N VAL A 418 3.12 0.15 -17.64
CA VAL A 418 3.04 -1.31 -17.47
C VAL A 418 1.65 -1.78 -17.06
N ALA A 419 0.92 -0.99 -16.25
CA ALA A 419 -0.47 -1.26 -15.93
C ALA A 419 -1.32 -1.33 -17.22
N TYR A 420 -1.04 -0.43 -18.18
CA TYR A 420 -1.78 -0.29 -19.44
C TYR A 420 -1.28 -1.16 -20.61
N ALA A 421 -0.08 -1.73 -20.51
CA ALA A 421 0.41 -2.74 -21.44
C ALA A 421 -0.35 -4.08 -21.24
N THR A 422 -1.61 -4.15 -21.63
CA THR A 422 -2.45 -5.36 -21.55
C THR A 422 -2.79 -5.86 -22.95
N GLN A 423 -2.62 -7.16 -23.18
CA GLN A 423 -2.95 -7.84 -24.44
C GLN A 423 -4.46 -7.69 -24.73
N LYS A 424 -4.84 -7.47 -25.99
CA LYS A 424 -6.25 -7.31 -26.42
C LYS A 424 -7.16 -8.46 -25.96
N ASP A 425 -6.63 -9.68 -25.82
CA ASP A 425 -7.38 -10.87 -25.39
C ASP A 425 -7.57 -10.96 -23.87
N LYS A 426 -6.89 -10.10 -23.08
CA LYS A 426 -7.01 -9.95 -21.62
C LYS A 426 -7.67 -8.63 -21.22
N LEU A 427 -8.18 -7.86 -22.19
CA LEU A 427 -8.96 -6.66 -21.94
C LEU A 427 -10.36 -7.07 -21.48
N THR A 428 -10.60 -6.97 -20.18
CA THR A 428 -11.93 -6.64 -19.70
C THR A 428 -11.91 -5.17 -19.23
N PHE A 429 -12.78 -4.36 -19.85
CA PHE A 429 -13.23 -2.99 -19.51
C PHE A 429 -12.24 -2.06 -18.75
N LEU A 430 -11.47 -1.18 -19.40
CA LEU A 430 -10.58 -0.18 -18.75
C LEU A 430 -10.24 1.03 -19.66
N ASP A 431 -10.07 2.24 -19.09
CA ASP A 431 -8.82 3.05 -18.97
C ASP A 431 -8.95 4.28 -17.99
N GLU A 432 -7.80 4.92 -17.66
CA GLU A 432 -7.32 5.85 -16.57
C GLU A 432 -8.11 7.08 -16.04
N GLU A 433 -8.01 7.34 -14.72
CA GLU A 433 -7.17 8.42 -14.09
C GLU A 433 -7.40 8.55 -12.56
N ASP A 434 -6.35 8.43 -11.72
CA ASP A 434 -6.36 8.77 -10.28
C ASP A 434 -5.72 10.16 -10.05
N LYS A 435 -6.48 11.15 -9.54
CA LYS A 435 -5.97 12.48 -9.12
C LYS A 435 -6.66 12.94 -7.83
N VAL A 436 -5.88 13.13 -6.76
CA VAL A 436 -6.39 13.60 -5.46
C VAL A 436 -6.12 15.09 -5.26
N ILE A 437 -7.18 15.85 -5.01
CA ILE A 437 -7.13 17.21 -4.47
C ILE A 437 -7.50 17.12 -2.97
N ASN A 438 -6.80 17.85 -2.09
CA ASN A 438 -7.01 17.80 -0.64
C ASN A 438 -7.65 19.06 -0.05
N PHE A 439 -8.51 18.84 0.93
CA PHE A 439 -9.48 19.81 1.47
C PHE A 439 -9.38 19.98 2.98
N LEU A 440 -10.18 20.91 3.52
CA LEU A 440 -10.11 21.41 4.91
C LEU A 440 -10.48 20.36 5.97
N THR A 441 -9.91 20.48 7.18
CA THR A 441 -10.46 19.88 8.41
C THR A 441 -10.68 20.96 9.48
N MET A 442 -11.83 20.94 10.14
CA MET A 442 -12.23 21.92 11.17
C MET A 442 -11.70 21.49 12.53
N LYS A 443 -10.90 22.34 13.17
CA LYS A 443 -10.12 22.03 14.38
C LYS A 443 -10.33 23.09 15.46
N SER A 444 -10.25 22.66 16.71
CA SER A 444 -10.08 23.54 17.88
C SER A 444 -8.76 23.23 18.61
N ASP A 445 -8.01 24.27 18.96
CA ASP A 445 -6.82 24.13 19.82
C ASP A 445 -7.18 23.85 21.28
N GLU A 446 -6.18 23.59 22.13
CA GLU A 446 -6.37 23.33 23.57
C GLU A 446 -6.97 24.53 24.34
N LYS A 447 -6.96 25.73 23.75
CA LYS A 447 -7.52 26.96 24.33
C LYS A 447 -8.94 27.23 23.85
N GLY A 448 -9.51 26.39 22.97
CA GLY A 448 -10.84 26.54 22.40
C GLY A 448 -10.91 27.51 21.22
N THR A 449 -9.77 27.86 20.61
CA THR A 449 -9.72 28.67 19.38
C THR A 449 -9.98 27.78 18.18
N PHE A 450 -10.89 28.20 17.29
CA PHE A 450 -11.23 27.47 16.07
C PHE A 450 -10.44 27.97 14.87
N ASN A 451 -10.13 27.07 13.92
CA ASN A 451 -9.58 27.43 12.61
C ASN A 451 -10.68 27.77 11.57
N PHE A 452 -11.92 27.98 12.01
CA PHE A 452 -13.07 28.31 11.18
C PHE A 452 -14.05 29.21 11.94
N GLU A 453 -14.94 29.92 11.22
CA GLU A 453 -15.92 30.83 11.82
C GLU A 453 -17.17 30.08 12.35
N GLN A 454 -17.08 29.55 13.57
CA GLN A 454 -18.13 28.72 14.18
C GLN A 454 -19.56 29.30 14.09
N ASP A 455 -19.72 30.62 14.22
CA ASP A 455 -21.03 31.26 14.19
C ASP A 455 -21.61 31.47 12.80
N ASN A 456 -20.79 31.40 11.75
CA ASN A 456 -21.17 31.69 10.37
C ASN A 456 -21.22 30.44 9.49
N VAL A 457 -20.32 29.50 9.69
CA VAL A 457 -20.29 28.25 8.90
C VAL A 457 -21.54 27.42 9.22
N ARG A 458 -22.17 26.90 8.16
CA ARG A 458 -23.36 26.03 8.25
C ARG A 458 -23.13 24.75 7.48
N ASN A 459 -23.70 23.66 7.97
CA ASN A 459 -23.76 22.42 7.20
C ASN A 459 -24.67 22.67 5.97
N PRO A 460 -24.18 22.47 4.73
CA PRO A 460 -24.95 22.77 3.52
C PRO A 460 -26.16 21.85 3.33
N GLU A 461 -26.20 20.68 3.97
CA GLU A 461 -27.34 19.76 3.89
C GLU A 461 -28.44 20.10 4.89
N THR A 462 -28.07 20.44 6.12
CA THR A 462 -29.05 20.65 7.21
C THR A 462 -29.36 22.13 7.46
N GLY A 463 -28.49 23.04 7.03
CA GLY A 463 -28.54 24.46 7.36
C GLY A 463 -28.20 24.76 8.82
N GLU A 464 -27.79 23.76 9.61
CA GLU A 464 -27.48 23.91 11.03
C GLU A 464 -26.03 24.38 11.27
N LYS A 465 -25.77 24.90 12.47
CA LYS A 465 -24.41 25.24 12.91
C LYS A 465 -23.58 23.97 13.05
N ILE A 466 -22.27 24.11 12.86
CA ILE A 466 -21.32 23.02 13.09
C ILE A 466 -21.18 22.76 14.60
N THR A 467 -21.43 21.52 15.03
CA THR A 467 -21.42 21.09 16.43
C THR A 467 -20.30 20.10 16.77
N THR A 468 -19.58 19.61 15.75
CA THR A 468 -18.47 18.65 15.87
C THR A 468 -17.24 19.15 15.13
N TRP A 469 -16.05 18.80 15.62
CA TRP A 469 -14.74 19.17 15.06
C TRP A 469 -13.63 18.31 15.69
N TYR A 470 -12.44 18.36 15.09
CA TYR A 470 -11.23 17.73 15.63
C TYR A 470 -10.69 18.54 16.83
N LYS A 471 -10.27 17.86 17.90
CA LYS A 471 -9.79 18.46 19.15
C LYS A 471 -8.32 18.07 19.40
N GLY A 472 -7.50 19.03 19.82
CA GLY A 472 -6.10 18.76 20.17
C GLY A 472 -5.34 18.14 18.99
N ASN A 473 -4.70 16.99 19.21
CA ASN A 473 -3.93 16.26 18.20
C ASN A 473 -4.71 15.14 17.50
N GLU A 474 -6.04 15.15 17.59
CA GLU A 474 -6.88 14.24 16.81
C GLU A 474 -6.62 14.45 15.30
N THR A 475 -6.41 13.35 14.59
CA THR A 475 -6.13 13.30 13.15
C THR A 475 -7.28 12.63 12.41
N TRP A 476 -7.28 12.74 11.08
CA TRP A 476 -8.18 11.97 10.22
C TRP A 476 -8.16 10.47 10.58
N ASP A 477 -6.96 9.89 10.63
CA ASP A 477 -6.74 8.47 10.92
C ASP A 477 -7.18 8.10 12.34
N SER A 478 -6.86 8.91 13.35
CA SER A 478 -7.26 8.59 14.73
C SER A 478 -8.77 8.68 14.98
N LYS A 479 -9.48 9.51 14.21
CA LYS A 479 -10.94 9.68 14.31
C LYS A 479 -11.74 8.65 13.52
N PHE A 480 -11.42 8.50 12.25
CA PHE A 480 -12.18 7.64 11.33
C PHE A 480 -11.66 6.21 11.32
N SER A 481 -10.46 5.97 11.86
CA SER A 481 -9.85 4.66 12.13
C SER A 481 -10.02 3.69 10.96
N THR A 482 -10.84 2.65 11.13
CA THR A 482 -11.02 1.56 10.17
C THR A 482 -11.61 1.97 8.81
N ILE A 483 -12.26 3.12 8.71
CA ILE A 483 -12.80 3.61 7.43
C ILE A 483 -12.01 4.78 6.85
N SER A 484 -11.04 5.34 7.60
CA SER A 484 -10.30 6.55 7.22
C SER A 484 -9.68 6.46 5.83
N CYS A 485 -8.90 5.41 5.56
CA CYS A 485 -8.24 5.23 4.27
C CYS A 485 -9.26 5.12 3.13
N SER A 486 -10.19 4.16 3.21
CA SER A 486 -11.18 3.88 2.17
C SER A 486 -12.07 5.09 1.86
N TYR A 487 -12.53 5.78 2.90
CA TYR A 487 -13.38 6.97 2.75
C TYR A 487 -12.64 8.09 2.01
N GLU A 488 -11.37 8.33 2.34
CA GLU A 488 -10.58 9.36 1.68
C GLU A 488 -10.30 9.02 0.22
N GLU A 489 -9.99 7.74 -0.10
CA GLU A 489 -9.84 7.29 -1.48
C GLU A 489 -11.13 7.47 -2.28
N CYS A 490 -12.28 7.13 -1.68
CA CYS A 490 -13.59 7.31 -2.32
C CYS A 490 -13.87 8.78 -2.65
N ARG A 491 -13.57 9.67 -1.71
CA ARG A 491 -13.70 11.11 -1.92
C ARG A 491 -12.79 11.59 -3.05
N ALA A 492 -11.55 11.11 -3.09
CA ALA A 492 -10.57 11.49 -4.11
C ALA A 492 -10.97 11.01 -5.52
N GLU A 493 -11.36 9.75 -5.64
CA GLU A 493 -11.87 9.14 -6.88
C GLU A 493 -13.13 9.87 -7.39
N CYS A 494 -14.03 10.28 -6.49
CA CYS A 494 -15.18 11.12 -6.85
C CYS A 494 -14.78 12.49 -7.42
N VAL A 495 -13.71 13.12 -6.90
CA VAL A 495 -13.18 14.38 -7.47
C VAL A 495 -12.66 14.15 -8.89
N GLY A 496 -11.91 13.07 -9.10
CA GLY A 496 -11.43 12.68 -10.44
C GLY A 496 -12.58 12.53 -11.44
N LEU A 497 -13.61 11.75 -11.10
CA LEU A 497 -14.80 11.55 -11.94
C LEU A 497 -15.59 12.84 -12.19
N TYR A 498 -15.66 13.73 -11.19
CA TYR A 498 -16.41 14.97 -11.30
C TYR A 498 -15.68 15.99 -12.20
N LEU A 499 -14.37 16.16 -11.99
CA LEU A 499 -13.57 17.15 -12.72
C LEU A 499 -13.15 16.67 -14.12
N CYS A 500 -13.12 15.36 -14.40
CA CYS A 500 -12.85 14.87 -15.75
C CYS A 500 -13.93 15.31 -16.76
N LEU A 501 -15.12 15.73 -16.28
CA LEU A 501 -16.18 16.31 -17.11
C LEU A 501 -15.89 17.76 -17.56
N ASN A 502 -14.87 18.40 -17.00
CA ASN A 502 -14.48 19.76 -17.35
C ASN A 502 -13.62 19.76 -18.62
N LYS A 503 -14.10 20.46 -19.66
CA LYS A 503 -13.41 20.54 -20.96
C LYS A 503 -12.03 21.21 -20.89
N HIS A 504 -11.84 22.17 -19.98
CA HIS A 504 -10.53 22.80 -19.75
C HIS A 504 -9.54 21.79 -19.17
N VAL A 505 -9.98 20.95 -18.22
CA VAL A 505 -9.15 19.87 -17.68
C VAL A 505 -8.71 18.92 -18.80
N LEU A 506 -9.64 18.45 -19.64
CA LEU A 506 -9.33 17.55 -20.75
C LEU A 506 -8.34 18.17 -21.77
N SER A 507 -8.52 19.46 -22.10
CA SER A 507 -7.62 20.19 -23.02
C SER A 507 -6.21 20.35 -22.45
N ILE A 508 -6.04 20.54 -21.13
CA ILE A 508 -4.71 20.54 -20.48
C ILE A 508 -3.95 19.23 -20.72
N PHE A 509 -4.66 18.09 -20.75
CA PHE A 509 -4.09 16.77 -21.05
C PHE A 509 -3.99 16.47 -22.56
N GLY A 510 -4.45 17.39 -23.41
CA GLY A 510 -4.35 17.29 -24.86
C GLY A 510 -5.52 16.55 -25.52
N HIS A 511 -6.66 16.43 -24.84
CA HIS A 511 -7.86 15.78 -25.36
C HIS A 511 -8.95 16.81 -25.65
N GLU A 512 -9.47 16.83 -26.88
CA GLU A 512 -10.55 17.73 -27.32
C GLU A 512 -11.56 16.98 -28.20
N GLY A 513 -12.77 17.53 -28.35
CA GLY A 513 -13.80 16.96 -29.23
C GLY A 513 -14.20 15.53 -28.84
N GLU A 514 -14.28 14.65 -29.83
CA GLU A 514 -14.68 13.23 -29.63
C GLU A 514 -13.68 12.47 -28.76
N ASP A 515 -12.38 12.77 -28.85
CA ASP A 515 -11.35 12.10 -28.03
C ASP A 515 -11.57 12.41 -26.53
N ALA A 516 -11.95 13.65 -26.21
CA ALA A 516 -12.28 14.04 -24.84
C ALA A 516 -13.53 13.31 -24.31
N GLU A 517 -14.56 13.16 -25.16
CA GLU A 517 -15.78 12.41 -24.80
C GLU A 517 -15.51 10.92 -24.60
N GLU A 518 -14.56 10.36 -25.35
CA GLU A 518 -14.12 8.96 -25.19
C GLU A 518 -13.37 8.76 -23.88
N VAL A 519 -12.42 9.65 -23.56
CA VAL A 519 -11.69 9.61 -22.27
C VAL A 519 -12.67 9.65 -21.09
N VAL A 520 -13.65 10.56 -21.12
CA VAL A 520 -14.68 10.65 -20.08
C VAL A 520 -15.46 9.35 -19.96
N TYR A 521 -15.95 8.81 -21.06
CA TYR A 521 -16.75 7.59 -21.04
C TYR A 521 -15.96 6.39 -20.50
N VAL A 522 -14.73 6.22 -20.98
CA VAL A 522 -13.85 5.12 -20.59
C VAL A 522 -13.49 5.21 -19.12
N ASN A 523 -13.17 6.41 -18.60
CA ASN A 523 -12.89 6.63 -17.19
C ASN A 523 -14.10 6.25 -16.30
N TRP A 524 -15.30 6.73 -16.64
CA TRP A 524 -16.51 6.37 -15.89
C TRP A 524 -16.86 4.88 -15.99
N LEU A 525 -16.66 4.26 -17.16
CA LEU A 525 -16.88 2.83 -17.37
C LEU A 525 -15.89 1.99 -16.56
N ASN A 526 -14.63 2.42 -16.51
CA ASN A 526 -13.59 1.80 -15.70
C ASN A 526 -13.98 1.82 -14.22
N MET A 527 -14.38 2.97 -13.69
CA MET A 527 -14.82 3.10 -12.30
C MET A 527 -15.92 2.10 -11.93
N VAL A 528 -17.02 2.04 -12.71
CA VAL A 528 -18.14 1.15 -12.37
C VAL A 528 -17.74 -0.32 -12.46
N ARG A 529 -16.88 -0.67 -13.41
CA ARG A 529 -16.38 -2.04 -13.55
C ARG A 529 -15.37 -2.39 -12.46
N ALA A 530 -14.50 -1.47 -12.07
CA ALA A 530 -13.57 -1.64 -10.95
C ALA A 530 -14.34 -1.80 -9.64
N GLY A 531 -15.46 -1.09 -9.47
CA GLY A 531 -16.37 -1.29 -8.33
C GLY A 531 -16.95 -2.71 -8.26
N LEU A 532 -17.32 -3.29 -9.40
CA LEU A 532 -17.79 -4.69 -9.46
C LEU A 532 -16.66 -5.67 -9.10
N LEU A 533 -15.48 -5.49 -9.70
CA LEU A 533 -14.30 -6.30 -9.40
C LEU A 533 -13.85 -6.15 -7.95
N GLY A 534 -14.18 -5.03 -7.31
CA GLY A 534 -13.95 -4.77 -5.89
C GLY A 534 -14.42 -5.91 -4.98
N LEU A 535 -15.50 -6.61 -5.35
CA LEU A 535 -16.06 -7.72 -4.59
C LEU A 535 -15.05 -8.85 -4.29
N GLU A 536 -14.01 -9.02 -5.11
CA GLU A 536 -12.89 -9.94 -4.82
C GLU A 536 -12.28 -9.66 -3.44
N PHE A 537 -12.20 -8.39 -3.06
CA PHE A 537 -11.54 -7.89 -1.85
C PHE A 537 -12.47 -7.83 -0.64
N TYR A 538 -13.71 -8.32 -0.76
CA TYR A 538 -14.63 -8.48 0.36
C TYR A 538 -14.56 -9.90 0.94
N THR A 539 -14.54 -10.03 2.27
CA THR A 539 -14.60 -11.31 2.99
C THR A 539 -16.01 -11.46 3.56
N SER A 540 -16.78 -12.43 3.06
CA SER A 540 -18.16 -12.70 3.47
C SER A 540 -18.28 -13.10 4.94
N GLU A 541 -17.33 -13.90 5.42
CA GLU A 541 -17.36 -14.51 6.75
C GLU A 541 -17.15 -13.47 7.85
N SER A 542 -16.20 -12.56 7.63
CA SER A 542 -15.86 -11.48 8.57
C SER A 542 -16.56 -10.15 8.26
N LYS A 543 -17.35 -10.09 7.17
CA LYS A 543 -18.03 -8.90 6.65
C LYS A 543 -17.10 -7.69 6.56
N SER A 544 -15.90 -7.91 6.03
CA SER A 544 -14.84 -6.90 6.00
C SER A 544 -14.25 -6.74 4.61
N TRP A 545 -13.86 -5.51 4.29
CA TRP A 545 -13.12 -5.16 3.08
C TRP A 545 -11.62 -5.21 3.38
N ARG A 546 -10.85 -5.81 2.47
CA ARG A 546 -9.40 -6.02 2.60
C ARG A 546 -8.55 -5.06 1.76
N GLN A 547 -9.18 -4.15 1.00
CA GLN A 547 -8.47 -3.16 0.19
C GLN A 547 -9.30 -1.87 0.09
N ALA A 548 -8.71 -0.75 0.52
CA ALA A 548 -9.39 0.53 0.68
C ALA A 548 -9.94 1.11 -0.63
N HIS A 549 -9.16 1.11 -1.71
CA HIS A 549 -9.55 1.68 -3.01
C HIS A 549 -10.66 0.86 -3.68
N MET A 550 -10.66 -0.47 -3.53
CA MET A 550 -11.65 -1.36 -4.09
C MET A 550 -12.98 -1.26 -3.35
N GLN A 551 -12.95 -1.04 -2.03
CA GLN A 551 -14.15 -0.67 -1.27
C GLN A 551 -14.68 0.70 -1.75
N ALA A 552 -13.81 1.70 -1.91
CA ALA A 552 -14.17 3.02 -2.43
C ALA A 552 -14.85 2.96 -3.81
N ARG A 553 -14.26 2.21 -4.75
CA ARG A 553 -14.83 2.01 -6.10
C ARG A 553 -16.17 1.27 -6.05
N PHE A 554 -16.34 0.32 -5.13
CA PHE A 554 -17.63 -0.34 -4.91
C PHE A 554 -18.69 0.63 -4.35
N VAL A 555 -18.32 1.49 -3.40
CA VAL A 555 -19.19 2.56 -2.89
C VAL A 555 -19.64 3.48 -4.03
N ILE A 556 -18.72 3.92 -4.89
CA ILE A 556 -19.04 4.77 -6.05
C ILE A 556 -19.99 4.05 -7.01
N LEU A 557 -19.73 2.79 -7.33
CA LEU A 557 -20.65 1.97 -8.13
C LEU A 557 -22.06 1.93 -7.51
N ARG A 558 -22.16 1.75 -6.19
CA ARG A 558 -23.44 1.71 -5.48
C ARG A 558 -24.18 3.05 -5.53
N VAL A 559 -23.47 4.17 -5.42
CA VAL A 559 -24.04 5.52 -5.59
C VAL A 559 -24.60 5.70 -7.00
N LEU A 560 -23.87 5.28 -8.03
CA LEU A 560 -24.31 5.40 -9.42
C LEU A 560 -25.48 4.45 -9.77
N LEU A 561 -25.55 3.28 -9.13
CA LEU A 561 -26.70 2.38 -9.25
C LEU A 561 -27.94 2.94 -8.54
N GLU A 562 -27.78 3.55 -7.36
CA GLU A 562 -28.88 4.20 -6.63
C GLU A 562 -29.46 5.39 -7.40
N ALA A 563 -28.62 6.14 -8.12
CA ALA A 563 -29.07 7.23 -8.99
C ALA A 563 -30.10 6.78 -10.04
N GLY A 564 -30.09 5.50 -10.41
CA GLY A 564 -31.13 4.91 -11.26
C GLY A 564 -31.09 5.42 -12.71
N GLU A 565 -32.26 5.60 -13.29
CA GLU A 565 -32.48 6.10 -14.67
C GLU A 565 -31.76 5.29 -15.78
N GLY A 566 -31.30 4.08 -15.47
CA GLY A 566 -30.51 3.24 -16.37
C GLY A 566 -29.15 3.82 -16.72
N LEU A 567 -28.57 4.66 -15.85
CA LEU A 567 -27.19 5.14 -16.00
C LEU A 567 -26.20 3.97 -16.00
N VAL A 568 -26.26 3.14 -14.96
CA VAL A 568 -25.49 1.90 -14.83
C VAL A 568 -26.46 0.73 -14.76
N THR A 569 -26.19 -0.35 -15.50
CA THR A 569 -26.93 -1.61 -15.34
C THR A 569 -25.97 -2.77 -15.15
N LEU A 570 -26.39 -3.73 -14.34
CA LEU A 570 -25.63 -4.93 -14.01
C LEU A 570 -26.51 -6.15 -14.24
N LYS A 571 -26.04 -7.07 -15.10
CA LYS A 571 -26.77 -8.29 -15.48
C LYS A 571 -25.87 -9.50 -15.37
N GLU A 572 -26.35 -10.52 -14.68
CA GLU A 572 -25.75 -11.86 -14.72
C GLU A 572 -25.92 -12.45 -16.13
N SER A 573 -24.91 -13.20 -16.56
CA SER A 573 -24.83 -13.80 -17.89
C SER A 573 -24.03 -15.11 -17.85
N THR A 574 -23.91 -15.78 -19.01
CA THR A 574 -23.07 -16.96 -19.15
C THR A 574 -21.97 -16.63 -20.16
N GLY A 575 -20.72 -16.86 -19.77
CA GLY A 575 -19.56 -16.64 -20.62
C GLY A 575 -19.51 -17.63 -21.78
N LYS A 576 -18.66 -17.34 -22.78
CA LYS A 576 -18.47 -18.23 -23.94
C LYS A 576 -17.98 -19.63 -23.57
N ASP A 577 -17.37 -19.77 -22.41
CA ASP A 577 -16.89 -21.03 -21.82
C ASP A 577 -17.96 -21.78 -21.02
N GLY A 578 -19.21 -21.29 -21.00
CA GLY A 578 -20.33 -21.91 -20.29
C GLY A 578 -20.35 -21.65 -18.78
N ARG A 579 -19.37 -20.91 -18.22
CA ARG A 579 -19.32 -20.57 -16.79
C ARG A 579 -20.12 -19.28 -16.48
N PRO A 580 -20.54 -19.05 -15.22
CA PRO A 580 -21.15 -17.78 -14.80
C PRO A 580 -20.31 -16.57 -15.20
N ASP A 581 -20.96 -15.49 -15.60
CA ASP A 581 -20.33 -14.24 -16.02
C ASP A 581 -21.25 -13.05 -15.70
N ALA A 582 -20.75 -11.81 -15.82
CA ALA A 582 -21.53 -10.61 -15.58
C ALA A 582 -21.23 -9.52 -16.61
N LEU A 583 -22.29 -8.83 -17.03
CA LEU A 583 -22.20 -7.66 -17.90
C LEU A 583 -22.59 -6.41 -17.13
N ILE A 584 -21.64 -5.47 -17.04
CA ILE A 584 -21.89 -4.11 -16.58
C ILE A 584 -21.95 -3.16 -17.78
N THR A 585 -22.93 -2.27 -17.79
CA THR A 585 -23.11 -1.30 -18.88
C THR A 585 -23.25 0.10 -18.32
N LEU A 586 -22.62 1.08 -18.96
CA LEU A 586 -22.76 2.50 -18.67
C LEU A 586 -23.38 3.23 -19.87
N ASP A 587 -24.44 4.00 -19.64
CA ASP A 587 -25.09 4.85 -20.64
C ASP A 587 -24.37 6.21 -20.74
N ARG A 588 -23.61 6.40 -21.83
CA ARG A 588 -22.82 7.62 -22.09
C ARG A 588 -23.67 8.89 -22.03
N SER A 589 -24.91 8.83 -22.53
CA SER A 589 -25.78 10.00 -22.62
C SER A 589 -26.24 10.53 -21.24
N LYS A 590 -26.11 9.70 -20.20
CA LYS A 590 -26.57 9.99 -18.84
C LYS A 590 -25.47 10.39 -17.88
N ILE A 591 -24.19 10.35 -18.29
CA ILE A 591 -23.06 10.75 -17.45
C ILE A 591 -23.26 12.20 -16.97
N HIS A 592 -23.54 13.13 -17.89
CA HIS A 592 -23.71 14.54 -17.53
C HIS A 592 -25.05 14.87 -16.86
N THR A 593 -26.12 14.15 -17.19
CA THR A 593 -27.49 14.47 -16.75
C THR A 593 -27.89 13.77 -15.44
N VAL A 594 -27.37 12.57 -15.19
CA VAL A 594 -27.69 11.76 -14.00
C VAL A 594 -26.43 11.57 -13.14
N GLY A 595 -25.37 11.05 -13.76
CA GLY A 595 -24.13 10.67 -13.06
C GLY A 595 -23.47 11.83 -12.33
N LYS A 596 -23.28 12.96 -13.02
CA LYS A 596 -22.69 14.18 -12.46
C LYS A 596 -23.39 14.60 -11.18
N GLY A 597 -24.72 14.74 -11.22
CA GLY A 597 -25.51 15.20 -10.06
C GLY A 597 -25.51 14.19 -8.89
N ALA A 598 -25.39 12.90 -9.16
CA ALA A 598 -25.25 11.88 -8.12
C ALA A 598 -23.90 11.99 -7.41
N ILE A 599 -22.80 12.08 -8.17
CA ILE A 599 -21.45 12.27 -7.63
C ILE A 599 -21.34 13.62 -6.89
N GLU A 600 -21.95 14.68 -7.42
CA GLU A 600 -21.98 16.01 -6.80
C GLU A 600 -22.51 15.98 -5.36
N ARG A 601 -23.72 15.42 -5.17
CA ARG A 601 -24.36 15.31 -3.86
C ARG A 601 -23.57 14.42 -2.92
N PHE A 602 -23.09 13.28 -3.42
CA PHE A 602 -22.33 12.33 -2.61
C PHE A 602 -21.00 12.91 -2.16
N LEU A 603 -20.26 13.57 -3.07
CA LEU A 603 -18.98 14.20 -2.78
C LEU A 603 -19.11 15.34 -1.77
N CYS A 604 -20.19 16.14 -1.86
CA CYS A 604 -20.50 17.17 -0.87
C CYS A 604 -20.66 16.57 0.55
N LYS A 605 -21.45 15.48 0.67
CA LYS A 605 -21.62 14.75 1.94
C LYS A 605 -20.29 14.26 2.51
N LEU A 606 -19.45 13.66 1.65
CA LEU A 606 -18.15 13.15 2.07
C LEU A 606 -17.28 14.26 2.67
N GLN A 607 -17.21 15.41 2.00
CA GLN A 607 -16.39 16.52 2.46
C GLN A 607 -16.91 17.14 3.76
N VAL A 608 -18.24 17.29 3.90
CA VAL A 608 -18.85 17.88 5.09
C VAL A 608 -18.55 17.04 6.33
N LEU A 609 -18.85 15.74 6.29
CA LEU A 609 -18.68 14.82 7.42
C LEU A 609 -17.20 14.68 7.81
N LYS A 610 -16.29 14.63 6.82
CA LYS A 610 -14.85 14.69 7.06
C LYS A 610 -14.46 15.98 7.76
N SER A 611 -14.86 17.14 7.24
CA SER A 611 -14.43 18.44 7.75
C SER A 611 -14.87 18.65 9.20
N THR A 612 -16.08 18.20 9.56
CA THR A 612 -16.67 18.37 10.89
C THR A 612 -16.30 17.27 11.88
N ALA A 613 -15.43 16.33 11.51
CA ALA A 613 -15.12 15.15 12.35
C ALA A 613 -16.36 14.36 12.78
N ASP A 614 -17.43 14.33 11.97
CA ASP A 614 -18.65 13.58 12.26
C ASP A 614 -18.47 12.11 11.88
N VAL A 615 -17.88 11.34 12.80
CA VAL A 615 -17.58 9.92 12.61
C VAL A 615 -18.86 9.08 12.56
N GLU A 616 -19.89 9.43 13.33
CA GLU A 616 -21.15 8.67 13.36
C GLU A 616 -21.89 8.82 12.03
N GLY A 617 -22.05 10.06 11.54
CA GLY A 617 -22.63 10.33 10.22
C GLY A 617 -21.77 9.77 9.09
N GLY A 618 -20.44 9.92 9.18
CA GLY A 618 -19.46 9.36 8.24
C GLY A 618 -19.57 7.85 8.09
N ARG A 619 -19.65 7.11 9.21
CA ARG A 619 -19.84 5.65 9.23
C ARG A 619 -21.21 5.26 8.68
N ALA A 620 -22.28 5.91 9.12
CA ALA A 620 -23.63 5.61 8.65
C ALA A 620 -23.76 5.73 7.12
N LEU A 621 -23.20 6.79 6.54
CA LEU A 621 -23.17 6.98 5.09
C LEU A 621 -22.31 5.91 4.39
N TYR A 622 -21.06 5.76 4.83
CA TYR A 622 -20.07 4.99 4.09
C TYR A 622 -20.25 3.48 4.24
N GLU A 623 -20.58 3.00 5.45
CA GLU A 623 -20.90 1.59 5.70
C GLU A 623 -22.23 1.20 5.04
N GLY A 624 -23.17 2.13 4.89
CA GLY A 624 -24.41 1.92 4.15
C GLY A 624 -24.17 1.56 2.67
N TYR A 625 -23.32 2.33 1.97
CA TYR A 625 -22.99 2.05 0.58
C TYR A 625 -21.98 0.91 0.40
N SER A 626 -21.07 0.68 1.36
CA SER A 626 -20.09 -0.42 1.27
C SER A 626 -20.64 -1.79 1.73
N ALA A 627 -21.88 -1.85 2.20
CA ALA A 627 -22.54 -3.10 2.55
C ALA A 627 -22.73 -4.02 1.32
N VAL A 628 -22.33 -5.28 1.48
CA VAL A 628 -22.48 -6.33 0.46
C VAL A 628 -23.53 -7.33 0.94
N SER A 629 -24.64 -7.43 0.21
CA SER A 629 -25.78 -8.29 0.54
C SER A 629 -26.25 -9.14 -0.64
N ASP A 630 -26.98 -10.21 -0.35
CA ASP A 630 -27.76 -11.00 -1.30
C ASP A 630 -29.17 -10.43 -1.55
N GLY A 631 -29.65 -9.57 -0.65
CA GLY A 631 -30.89 -8.81 -0.81
C GLY A 631 -30.72 -7.48 -1.57
N GLY A 632 -31.82 -6.96 -2.13
CA GLY A 632 -31.88 -5.69 -2.87
C GLY A 632 -32.17 -5.85 -4.36
N SER A 633 -31.82 -4.84 -5.16
CA SER A 633 -31.95 -4.87 -6.63
C SER A 633 -30.92 -5.77 -7.32
N HIS A 634 -29.80 -6.06 -6.64
CA HIS A 634 -28.71 -6.90 -7.14
C HIS A 634 -28.17 -7.80 -6.02
N ASN A 635 -27.93 -9.08 -6.33
CA ASN A 635 -27.32 -10.03 -5.41
C ASN A 635 -25.79 -9.94 -5.52
N PHE A 636 -25.18 -9.04 -4.74
CA PHE A 636 -23.73 -8.82 -4.81
C PHE A 636 -22.91 -9.98 -4.23
N LEU A 637 -23.49 -10.81 -3.36
CA LEU A 637 -22.83 -12.03 -2.90
C LEU A 637 -22.74 -13.09 -4.00
N CYS A 638 -23.76 -13.25 -4.84
CA CYS A 638 -23.71 -14.10 -6.03
C CYS A 638 -22.69 -13.59 -7.05
N LEU A 639 -22.71 -12.28 -7.32
CA LEU A 639 -21.77 -11.64 -8.24
C LEU A 639 -20.32 -11.75 -7.77
N ARG A 640 -20.07 -11.70 -6.46
CA ARG A 640 -18.75 -11.95 -5.90
C ARG A 640 -18.20 -13.31 -6.29
N GLU A 641 -19.01 -14.37 -6.23
CA GLU A 641 -18.57 -15.71 -6.64
C GLU A 641 -18.21 -15.76 -8.13
N THR A 642 -18.96 -15.04 -8.96
CA THR A 642 -18.65 -14.88 -10.39
C THR A 642 -17.32 -14.12 -10.58
N VAL A 643 -17.12 -13.01 -9.87
CA VAL A 643 -15.86 -12.24 -9.90
C VAL A 643 -14.67 -13.12 -9.49
N LEU A 644 -14.80 -13.90 -8.42
CA LEU A 644 -13.73 -14.80 -7.97
C LEU A 644 -13.41 -15.92 -8.98
N GLN A 645 -14.40 -16.41 -9.74
CA GLN A 645 -14.20 -17.40 -10.81
C GLN A 645 -13.53 -16.82 -12.07
N ARG A 646 -13.63 -15.50 -12.24
CA ARG A 646 -13.14 -14.74 -13.41
C ARG A 646 -11.89 -13.90 -13.12
N LYS A 647 -11.44 -13.84 -11.87
CA LYS A 647 -10.32 -12.99 -11.43
C LYS A 647 -9.03 -13.33 -12.18
N GLU A 648 -8.21 -12.31 -12.35
CA GLU A 648 -6.85 -12.45 -12.85
C GLU A 648 -5.85 -11.98 -11.78
N ALA A 649 -4.72 -12.67 -11.67
CA ALA A 649 -3.70 -12.27 -10.72
C ALA A 649 -3.05 -10.94 -11.16
N ARG A 650 -2.89 -10.02 -10.20
CA ARG A 650 -2.24 -8.74 -10.42
C ARG A 650 -0.79 -8.94 -10.89
N LYS A 651 -0.35 -8.10 -11.83
CA LYS A 651 1.02 -8.11 -12.35
C LYS A 651 2.03 -7.77 -11.23
N MET A 652 3.21 -8.36 -11.29
CA MET A 652 4.35 -8.01 -10.44
C MET A 652 5.39 -7.23 -11.22
N PHE A 653 6.18 -6.42 -10.51
CA PHE A 653 7.19 -5.56 -11.10
C PHE A 653 8.60 -6.04 -10.77
N VAL A 654 9.46 -6.10 -11.79
CA VAL A 654 10.90 -6.27 -11.62
C VAL A 654 11.54 -4.88 -11.64
N GLN A 655 12.29 -4.56 -10.60
CA GLN A 655 12.99 -3.28 -10.45
C GLN A 655 14.48 -3.44 -10.66
N ALA A 656 15.09 -2.47 -11.34
CA ALA A 656 16.53 -2.42 -11.54
C ALA A 656 17.31 -2.31 -10.22
N ASN A 657 18.62 -2.58 -10.29
CA ASN A 657 19.59 -2.29 -9.25
C ASN A 657 20.55 -1.19 -9.71
N THR A 658 21.19 -0.51 -8.77
CA THR A 658 22.31 0.40 -9.06
C THR A 658 23.59 -0.09 -8.38
N ARG A 659 24.73 0.01 -9.07
CA ARG A 659 26.04 -0.45 -8.59
C ARG A 659 27.08 0.63 -8.74
N VAL A 660 27.78 0.96 -7.65
CA VAL A 660 28.94 1.84 -7.72
C VAL A 660 30.12 1.06 -8.30
N LYS A 661 30.72 1.57 -9.37
CA LYS A 661 31.98 1.11 -9.95
C LYS A 661 32.93 2.30 -10.11
N GLY A 662 33.90 2.40 -9.19
CA GLY A 662 34.78 3.57 -9.11
C GLY A 662 33.96 4.83 -8.85
N ASP A 663 34.10 5.83 -9.71
CA ASP A 663 33.38 7.11 -9.62
C ASP A 663 32.05 7.12 -10.41
N SER A 664 31.62 5.98 -10.95
CA SER A 664 30.41 5.84 -11.77
C SER A 664 29.38 4.92 -11.13
N VAL A 665 28.11 5.09 -11.48
CA VAL A 665 27.03 4.19 -11.07
C VAL A 665 26.44 3.52 -12.30
N GLU A 666 26.40 2.20 -12.30
CA GLU A 666 25.76 1.41 -13.35
C GLU A 666 24.34 1.02 -12.95
N LEU A 667 23.42 1.07 -13.92
CA LEU A 667 22.09 0.48 -13.82
C LEU A 667 22.16 -0.99 -14.23
N VAL A 668 21.63 -1.88 -13.40
CA VAL A 668 21.56 -3.32 -13.67
C VAL A 668 20.08 -3.69 -13.84
N GLU A 669 19.73 -4.06 -15.06
CA GLU A 669 18.37 -4.43 -15.45
C GLU A 669 18.17 -5.95 -15.42
N TYR A 670 16.91 -6.36 -15.27
CA TYR A 670 16.51 -7.75 -15.18
C TYR A 670 15.29 -8.00 -16.06
N GLN A 671 15.16 -9.24 -16.56
CA GLN A 671 14.02 -9.64 -17.38
C GLN A 671 12.71 -9.56 -16.57
N GLY A 672 11.61 -9.15 -17.21
CA GLY A 672 10.25 -9.24 -16.67
C GLY A 672 9.76 -10.69 -16.57
N SER A 673 10.32 -11.46 -15.62
CA SER A 673 9.98 -12.86 -15.35
C SER A 673 10.18 -13.17 -13.87
N ALA A 674 9.66 -14.31 -13.40
CA ALA A 674 9.83 -14.72 -12.00
C ALA A 674 11.32 -14.91 -11.65
N ALA A 675 12.08 -15.53 -12.55
CA ALA A 675 13.52 -15.67 -12.42
C ALA A 675 14.25 -14.32 -12.40
N GLY A 676 13.86 -13.38 -13.27
CA GLY A 676 14.44 -12.02 -13.28
C GLY A 676 14.15 -11.25 -11.98
N LEU A 677 12.94 -11.36 -11.44
CA LEU A 677 12.59 -10.79 -10.14
C LEU A 677 13.47 -11.36 -9.02
N ILE A 678 13.61 -12.69 -8.98
CA ILE A 678 14.47 -13.38 -8.00
C ILE A 678 15.92 -12.90 -8.11
N CYS A 679 16.51 -12.87 -9.32
CA CYS A 679 17.88 -12.39 -9.52
C CYS A 679 18.04 -10.93 -9.05
N SER A 680 17.05 -10.08 -9.33
CA SER A 680 17.10 -8.68 -8.89
C SER A 680 17.20 -8.54 -7.37
N PHE A 681 16.60 -9.45 -6.61
CA PHE A 681 16.64 -9.46 -5.15
C PHE A 681 17.89 -10.13 -4.59
N THR A 682 18.32 -11.25 -5.17
CA THR A 682 19.55 -11.94 -4.74
C THR A 682 20.78 -11.06 -4.88
N GLU A 683 20.83 -10.22 -5.92
CA GLU A 683 21.94 -9.29 -6.10
C GLU A 683 21.78 -8.02 -5.26
N ARG A 684 20.56 -7.65 -4.83
CA ARG A 684 20.24 -6.33 -4.24
C ARG A 684 21.09 -5.96 -3.03
N PHE A 685 21.38 -6.95 -2.19
CA PHE A 685 22.11 -6.80 -0.92
C PHE A 685 23.47 -7.51 -0.93
N ALA A 686 24.06 -7.74 -2.10
CA ALA A 686 25.25 -8.60 -2.25
C ALA A 686 26.43 -8.23 -1.33
N ASP A 687 26.59 -6.96 -0.97
CA ASP A 687 27.73 -6.47 -0.18
C ASP A 687 27.70 -6.93 1.30
N ASP A 688 26.52 -7.17 1.87
CA ASP A 688 26.31 -7.47 3.29
C ASP A 688 25.17 -8.47 3.54
N ALA A 689 24.91 -9.32 2.55
CA ALA A 689 23.73 -10.16 2.51
C ALA A 689 23.62 -11.11 3.71
N GLU A 690 24.73 -11.71 4.16
CA GLU A 690 24.75 -12.62 5.31
C GLU A 690 24.53 -11.89 6.65
N GLU A 691 25.05 -10.67 6.80
CA GLU A 691 24.86 -9.83 7.99
C GLU A 691 23.37 -9.47 8.14
N VAL A 692 22.75 -9.00 7.05
CA VAL A 692 21.32 -8.62 7.05
C VAL A 692 20.42 -9.82 7.33
N GLU A 693 20.70 -10.97 6.73
CA GLU A 693 19.96 -12.21 6.99
C GLU A 693 20.03 -12.61 8.46
N ALA A 694 21.22 -12.58 9.07
CA ALA A 694 21.39 -12.91 10.47
C ALA A 694 20.57 -11.99 11.38
N HIS A 695 20.58 -10.68 11.12
CA HIS A 695 19.80 -9.72 11.90
C HIS A 695 18.29 -9.86 11.71
N LEU A 696 17.82 -10.16 10.49
CA LEU A 696 16.40 -10.46 10.27
C LEU A 696 15.94 -11.67 11.10
N LEU A 697 16.75 -12.73 11.15
CA LEU A 697 16.45 -13.91 11.97
C LEU A 697 16.51 -13.62 13.47
N GLU A 698 17.45 -12.78 13.91
CA GLU A 698 17.55 -12.34 15.31
C GLU A 698 16.33 -11.54 15.75
N LEU A 699 15.92 -10.53 14.97
CA LEU A 699 14.71 -9.74 15.21
C LEU A 699 13.46 -10.63 15.25
N ASN A 700 13.35 -11.56 14.30
CA ASN A 700 12.22 -12.48 14.26
C ASN A 700 12.18 -13.39 15.50
N LYS A 701 13.34 -13.95 15.89
CA LYS A 701 13.47 -14.80 17.08
C LYS A 701 13.16 -14.05 18.38
N ARG A 702 13.58 -12.78 18.49
CA ARG A 702 13.30 -11.91 19.64
C ARG A 702 11.80 -11.77 19.88
N ASP A 703 11.04 -11.55 18.80
CA ASP A 703 9.61 -11.24 18.89
C ASP A 703 8.71 -12.47 18.75
N ALA A 704 9.22 -13.64 18.34
CA ALA A 704 8.45 -14.88 18.15
C ALA A 704 7.44 -15.21 19.29
N PRO A 705 7.77 -15.06 20.60
CA PRO A 705 6.81 -15.32 21.68
C PRO A 705 5.58 -14.40 21.70
N CYS A 706 5.52 -13.38 20.85
CA CYS A 706 4.39 -12.45 20.78
C CYS A 706 3.20 -13.00 19.97
N TRP A 707 3.38 -14.06 19.18
CA TRP A 707 2.34 -14.63 18.31
C TRP A 707 2.01 -16.09 18.58
N PHE A 708 2.85 -16.79 19.36
CA PHE A 708 2.71 -18.22 19.69
C PHE A 708 2.52 -18.46 21.18
#